data_AF-A0A7X6XB79-F1
#
_entry.id   AF-A0A7X6XB79-F1
#
_cell.length_a   1.000
_cell.length_b   1.000
_cell.length_c   1.000
_cell.angle_alpha   90.00
_cell.angle_beta   90.00
_cell.angle_gamma   90.00
#
_symmetry.space_group_name_H-M   'P 1'
#
loop_
_entity.id
_entity.type
_entity.pdbx_description
1 polymer ?
#
loop_
_entity_poly.entity_id
_entity_poly.type
_entity_poly.pdbx_seq_one_letter_code
_entity_poly.pdbx_strand_id
1 'polypeptide(L)'
;FFLCGFIDISYGNSSEINIEINKSNNYIINPDYIEYEKLTPDEKEKVSLIPFKYIHNYEITPSVRFNALSPKNYYGALPNSYDLRNVGGNRYIPNIKDQKNLSLCWAFASNSTLESYLLKKNMGNYNFSENQPDYVASYLDSRHLFGSGNSIYNVVDYWFRGNSPVNESYFGPYFVEYRNKNLNEFMNDNNTAIDIREVNIFPSLNTEYYMKNHGFAYTKTIIDNYNQIIKQHIIDNGALTAGIYWYFYNPSKNLVYNNGSSPFATYSSTGHAITIIGWNDNYGDINGDGKNDGAWLAMNSWGAGNTDYFYISYYDIDVTEALVGIVNLATKSWTNSYLTAQSESRNLANQSETFIFKKGTQNETVDSVKIFYEGISNKNFKVEVSDGINSYISTPKQMNFGINTFNLNNLLLTGEEVSVTLYEGYGELYSLALFTKKTSNNLALFLYEDSKNNFKNEINDNLNYYVITKNIVSGTAYSIKVTDDTNKDITSSFTQTKNDLVNGYSTFSLKLNNKISANNFTVTVTSSTASDTKKYTITNMTGSGTLSDPYIITEAEELIFLNNSDSYYKLGKNIDMYKSTKDNNYGIYYNNGNGWEPIDFYGNLDGNGHIIYNLYSSSGGLFNNLDNATIKNIKLDSFNINVINSNYSEIGILSNVIGNNTQLSNISIEESSVYSPNCSGGISGMFYSANIKNVKINAEIS
;
A
#
# COMPACT_ATOMS: atom_id res chain seq x y z
N PHE A 1 16.24 4.39 -39.88
CA PHE A 1 14.97 3.74 -40.25
C PHE A 1 14.87 2.39 -39.58
N PHE A 2 14.24 2.35 -38.41
CA PHE A 2 13.43 1.25 -37.87
C PHE A 2 12.48 1.95 -36.88
N LEU A 3 11.19 2.00 -37.24
CA LEU A 3 10.14 2.68 -36.49
C LEU A 3 9.59 1.74 -35.41
N CYS A 4 9.43 2.25 -34.18
CA CYS A 4 8.49 1.71 -33.19
C CYS A 4 7.62 2.88 -32.75
N GLY A 5 6.38 2.94 -33.25
CA GLY A 5 5.45 4.02 -32.95
C GLY A 5 4.58 3.66 -31.75
N PHE A 6 4.55 4.54 -30.75
CA PHE A 6 3.51 4.55 -29.73
C PHE A 6 2.63 5.77 -29.97
N ILE A 7 1.32 5.54 -29.98
CA ILE A 7 0.28 6.57 -30.05
C ILE A 7 -0.07 6.91 -28.61
N ASP A 8 0.20 8.16 -28.22
CA ASP A 8 -0.18 8.71 -26.92
C ASP A 8 -1.47 9.52 -27.07
N ILE A 9 -2.46 9.25 -26.23
CA ILE A 9 -3.74 9.98 -26.19
C ILE A 9 -3.77 10.75 -24.88
N SER A 10 -3.65 12.08 -24.98
CA SER A 10 -3.73 13.01 -23.85
C SER A 10 -5.18 13.27 -23.44
N TYR A 11 -5.43 13.38 -22.13
CA TYR A 11 -6.64 14.00 -21.59
C TYR A 11 -6.27 15.00 -20.50
N GLY A 12 -6.71 16.24 -20.70
CA GLY A 12 -6.58 17.34 -19.76
C GLY A 12 -7.86 17.59 -18.94
N ASN A 13 -7.60 18.29 -17.84
CA ASN A 13 -8.50 18.99 -16.92
C ASN A 13 -9.19 18.23 -15.77
N SER A 14 -8.82 18.75 -14.60
CA SER A 14 -9.31 18.58 -13.24
C SER A 14 -10.82 18.73 -13.09
N SER A 15 -11.40 17.67 -12.55
CA SER A 15 -12.35 17.72 -11.43
C SER A 15 -11.99 16.53 -10.53
N GLU A 16 -12.39 16.53 -9.26
CA GLU A 16 -12.42 15.31 -8.46
C GLU A 16 -13.32 14.29 -9.17
N ILE A 17 -12.74 13.57 -10.11
CA ILE A 17 -13.34 12.41 -10.73
C ILE A 17 -12.81 11.27 -9.90
N ASN A 18 -13.69 10.67 -9.10
CA ASN A 18 -13.59 9.26 -8.78
C ASN A 18 -13.48 8.53 -10.13
N ILE A 19 -12.25 8.32 -10.57
CA ILE A 19 -11.95 7.48 -11.73
C ILE A 19 -12.09 6.04 -11.22
N GLU A 20 -13.34 5.63 -10.97
CA GLU A 20 -13.79 4.26 -11.18
C GLU A 20 -13.74 3.98 -12.69
N ILE A 21 -12.54 3.95 -13.27
CA ILE A 21 -12.35 3.33 -14.58
C ILE A 21 -12.05 1.87 -14.33
N ASN A 22 -13.15 1.09 -14.37
CA ASN A 22 -13.20 -0.33 -14.70
C ASN A 22 -11.96 -1.15 -14.27
N LYS A 23 -11.85 -1.44 -12.96
CA LYS A 23 -11.29 -2.73 -12.56
C LYS A 23 -12.15 -3.78 -13.26
N SER A 24 -11.58 -4.52 -14.21
CA SER A 24 -12.32 -5.47 -15.04
C SER A 24 -13.24 -6.36 -14.18
N ASN A 25 -14.54 -6.31 -14.51
CA ASN A 25 -15.65 -7.05 -13.91
C ASN A 25 -15.35 -8.55 -13.75
N ASN A 26 -14.85 -8.96 -12.58
CA ASN A 26 -14.71 -10.37 -12.21
C ASN A 26 -14.63 -10.54 -10.68
N TYR A 27 -15.37 -9.72 -9.91
CA TYR A 27 -15.47 -9.88 -8.46
C TYR A 27 -16.90 -10.25 -8.10
N ILE A 28 -17.06 -11.22 -7.22
CA ILE A 28 -18.37 -11.61 -6.72
C ILE A 28 -18.53 -10.92 -5.37
N ILE A 29 -19.41 -9.91 -5.33
CA ILE A 29 -19.81 -9.29 -4.07
C ILE A 29 -20.58 -10.36 -3.30
N ASN A 30 -20.22 -10.56 -2.04
CA ASN A 30 -20.90 -11.51 -1.18
C ASN A 30 -22.38 -11.12 -0.99
N PRO A 31 -23.34 -12.00 -1.30
CA PRO A 31 -24.76 -11.75 -1.04
C PRO A 31 -25.06 -11.36 0.42
N ASP A 32 -24.41 -11.99 1.40
CA ASP A 32 -24.58 -11.67 2.82
C ASP A 32 -24.07 -10.26 3.16
N TYR A 33 -23.02 -9.80 2.49
CA TYR A 33 -22.55 -8.42 2.64
C TYR A 33 -23.55 -7.43 2.05
N ILE A 34 -24.20 -7.75 0.93
CA ILE A 34 -25.26 -6.92 0.33
C ILE A 34 -26.45 -6.83 1.29
N GLU A 35 -26.84 -7.93 1.94
CA GLU A 35 -27.92 -7.92 2.94
C GLU A 35 -27.52 -7.15 4.20
N TYR A 36 -26.28 -7.31 4.67
CA TYR A 36 -25.73 -6.50 5.77
C TYR A 36 -25.80 -5.00 5.46
N GLU A 37 -25.45 -4.58 4.24
CA GLU A 37 -25.47 -3.16 3.86
C GLU A 37 -26.87 -2.54 3.85
N LYS A 38 -27.92 -3.34 3.74
CA LYS A 38 -29.33 -2.89 3.81
C LYS A 38 -29.83 -2.68 5.23
N LEU A 39 -29.12 -3.19 6.24
CA LEU A 39 -29.49 -3.03 7.65
C LEU A 39 -29.39 -1.56 8.09
N THR A 40 -30.24 -1.15 9.01
CA THR A 40 -30.14 0.17 9.67
C THR A 40 -28.86 0.26 10.52
N PRO A 41 -28.37 1.47 10.85
CA PRO A 41 -27.21 1.63 11.73
C PRO A 41 -27.34 0.83 13.06
N ASP A 42 -28.50 0.92 13.72
CA ASP A 42 -28.79 0.20 14.96
C ASP A 42 -28.82 -1.33 14.80
N GLU A 43 -29.10 -1.84 13.61
CA GLU A 43 -29.05 -3.26 13.29
C GLU A 43 -27.63 -3.72 12.96
N LYS A 44 -26.87 -2.92 12.20
CA LYS A 44 -25.45 -3.20 11.91
C LYS A 44 -24.64 -3.30 13.20
N GLU A 45 -24.91 -2.45 14.19
CA GLU A 45 -24.26 -2.49 15.50
C GLU A 45 -24.48 -3.80 16.28
N LYS A 46 -25.55 -4.55 15.98
CA LYS A 46 -25.86 -5.84 16.62
C LYS A 46 -25.21 -7.03 15.90
N VAL A 47 -24.62 -6.82 14.73
CA VAL A 47 -23.96 -7.88 13.96
C VAL A 47 -22.60 -8.16 14.61
N SER A 48 -22.43 -9.39 15.12
CA SER A 48 -21.22 -9.79 15.83
C SER A 48 -20.08 -10.25 14.91
N LEU A 49 -20.39 -10.65 13.68
CA LEU A 49 -19.42 -10.98 12.64
C LEU A 49 -19.87 -10.38 11.30
N ILE A 50 -19.06 -9.49 10.73
CA ILE A 50 -19.37 -8.83 9.45
C ILE A 50 -18.92 -9.74 8.29
N PRO A 51 -19.80 -10.08 7.33
CA PRO A 51 -19.45 -10.88 6.16
C PRO A 51 -18.33 -10.25 5.31
N PHE A 52 -17.60 -11.07 4.57
CA PHE A 52 -16.60 -10.54 3.63
C PHE A 52 -17.28 -9.79 2.51
N LYS A 53 -16.74 -8.64 2.10
CA LYS A 53 -17.30 -7.87 0.98
C LYS A 53 -17.23 -8.63 -0.34
N TYR A 54 -16.11 -9.30 -0.58
CA TYR A 54 -15.85 -10.07 -1.79
C TYR A 54 -15.61 -11.54 -1.44
N ILE A 55 -16.10 -12.43 -2.29
CA ILE A 55 -15.82 -13.86 -2.22
C ILE A 55 -15.17 -14.34 -3.51
N HIS A 56 -14.27 -15.30 -3.37
CA HIS A 56 -13.71 -16.04 -4.49
C HIS A 56 -14.35 -17.43 -4.49
N ASN A 57 -15.12 -17.78 -5.51
CA ASN A 57 -15.82 -19.06 -5.53
C ASN A 57 -14.89 -20.22 -5.87
N TYR A 58 -15.09 -21.36 -5.22
CA TYR A 58 -14.41 -22.61 -5.56
C TYR A 58 -14.83 -23.07 -6.96
N GLU A 59 -13.92 -22.96 -7.93
CA GLU A 59 -14.14 -23.47 -9.29
C GLU A 59 -13.91 -24.99 -9.35
N ILE A 60 -14.98 -25.74 -9.58
CA ILE A 60 -14.86 -27.14 -9.99
C ILE A 60 -14.44 -27.12 -11.46
N THR A 61 -13.16 -27.33 -11.76
CA THR A 61 -12.75 -27.53 -13.16
C THR A 61 -13.47 -28.78 -13.68
N PRO A 62 -14.32 -28.71 -14.71
CA PRO A 62 -14.95 -29.89 -15.30
C PRO A 62 -13.91 -30.60 -16.18
N SER A 63 -12.86 -31.14 -15.59
CA SER A 63 -12.00 -32.05 -16.32
C SER A 63 -12.71 -33.40 -16.42
N VAL A 64 -13.26 -33.61 -17.62
CA VAL A 64 -13.64 -34.89 -18.24
C VAL A 64 -15.01 -35.43 -17.84
N ARG A 65 -15.94 -35.39 -18.81
CA ARG A 65 -17.05 -36.35 -18.91
C ARG A 65 -16.51 -37.74 -18.57
N PHE A 66 -17.08 -38.40 -17.56
CA PHE A 66 -17.03 -39.84 -17.31
C PHE A 66 -16.09 -40.63 -18.24
N ASN A 67 -14.86 -40.87 -17.77
CA ASN A 67 -14.10 -42.07 -18.08
C ASN A 67 -12.90 -42.13 -17.13
N ALA A 68 -12.99 -43.03 -16.14
CA ALA A 68 -11.89 -43.73 -15.48
C ALA A 68 -10.51 -43.05 -15.52
N LEU A 69 -10.36 -41.91 -14.87
CA LEU A 69 -9.10 -41.46 -14.33
C LEU A 69 -9.40 -40.91 -12.94
N SER A 70 -9.12 -41.74 -11.94
CA SER A 70 -9.01 -41.33 -10.55
C SER A 70 -8.28 -39.98 -10.47
N PRO A 71 -8.74 -39.03 -9.63
CA PRO A 71 -7.93 -37.85 -9.34
C PRO A 71 -6.56 -38.38 -8.95
N LYS A 72 -5.50 -37.90 -9.61
CA LYS A 72 -4.13 -38.26 -9.26
C LYS A 72 -3.98 -38.07 -7.75
N ASN A 73 -3.87 -39.20 -7.04
CA ASN A 73 -3.52 -39.29 -5.64
C ASN A 73 -2.34 -38.36 -5.36
N TYR A 74 -2.56 -37.27 -4.62
CA TYR A 74 -1.47 -36.48 -4.04
C TYR A 74 -1.64 -36.19 -2.55
N TYR A 75 -2.80 -36.51 -1.98
CA TYR A 75 -2.98 -36.58 -0.53
C TYR A 75 -2.97 -38.06 -0.15
N GLY A 76 -2.13 -38.44 0.82
CA GLY A 76 -2.25 -39.76 1.44
C GLY A 76 -3.67 -39.98 1.97
N ALA A 77 -4.07 -41.22 2.25
CA ALA A 77 -5.37 -41.47 2.88
C ALA A 77 -5.46 -40.67 4.20
N LEU A 78 -6.23 -39.57 4.21
CA LEU A 78 -6.44 -38.75 5.41
C LEU A 78 -7.22 -39.58 6.44
N PRO A 79 -6.99 -39.37 7.74
CA PRO A 79 -7.72 -40.10 8.76
C PRO A 79 -9.20 -39.69 8.77
N ASN A 80 -10.09 -40.63 9.10
CA ASN A 80 -11.52 -40.36 9.23
C ASN A 80 -11.86 -39.37 10.36
N SER A 81 -10.91 -39.09 11.23
CA SER A 81 -11.03 -38.07 12.28
C SER A 81 -9.68 -37.52 12.65
N TYR A 82 -9.62 -36.25 13.01
CA TYR A 82 -8.42 -35.58 13.47
C TYR A 82 -8.78 -34.54 14.51
N ASP A 83 -7.99 -34.43 15.57
CA ASP A 83 -8.30 -33.57 16.71
C ASP A 83 -7.03 -32.91 17.23
N LEU A 84 -6.87 -31.61 16.96
CA LEU A 84 -5.70 -30.85 17.40
C LEU A 84 -5.58 -30.73 18.94
N ARG A 85 -6.59 -31.12 19.71
CA ARG A 85 -6.46 -31.23 21.17
C ARG A 85 -5.49 -32.33 21.58
N ASN A 86 -5.38 -33.38 20.76
CA ASN A 86 -4.52 -34.52 21.01
C ASN A 86 -4.09 -35.21 19.70
N VAL A 87 -2.97 -34.78 19.14
CA VAL A 87 -2.31 -35.43 18.00
C VAL A 87 -1.04 -36.10 18.52
N GLY A 88 -1.07 -37.42 18.66
CA GLY A 88 0.06 -38.19 19.13
C GLY A 88 0.53 -37.80 20.54
N GLY A 89 -0.39 -37.41 21.42
CA GLY A 89 -0.11 -36.96 22.79
C GLY A 89 0.18 -35.45 22.92
N ASN A 90 0.25 -34.72 21.82
CA ASN A 90 0.52 -33.28 21.81
C ASN A 90 -0.76 -32.48 21.52
N ARG A 91 -0.87 -31.32 22.16
CA ARG A 91 -1.93 -30.34 21.91
C ARG A 91 -1.40 -29.23 21.01
N TYR A 92 -2.09 -28.96 19.91
CA TYR A 92 -1.70 -27.97 18.89
C TYR A 92 -2.71 -26.81 18.78
N ILE A 93 -3.44 -26.53 19.86
CA ILE A 93 -4.35 -25.39 19.96
C ILE A 93 -4.12 -24.71 21.32
N PRO A 94 -4.37 -23.40 21.43
CA PRO A 94 -4.29 -22.71 22.71
C PRO A 94 -5.38 -23.18 23.68
N ASN A 95 -5.29 -22.70 24.92
CA ASN A 95 -6.38 -22.85 25.89
C ASN A 95 -7.61 -22.06 25.44
N ILE A 96 -8.79 -22.53 25.84
CA ILE A 96 -10.02 -21.76 25.60
C ILE A 96 -9.94 -20.44 26.36
N LYS A 97 -10.15 -19.36 25.63
CA LYS A 97 -10.25 -17.99 26.16
C LYS A 97 -11.73 -17.56 26.24
N ASP A 98 -11.99 -16.39 26.82
CA ASP A 98 -13.34 -15.91 27.11
C ASP A 98 -13.51 -14.44 26.70
N GLN A 99 -14.29 -14.20 25.64
CA GLN A 99 -14.63 -12.86 25.15
C GLN A 99 -15.66 -12.12 26.02
N LYS A 100 -16.22 -12.80 27.04
CA LYS A 100 -17.24 -12.25 27.95
C LYS A 100 -18.43 -11.68 27.17
N ASN A 101 -18.78 -10.43 27.44
CA ASN A 101 -19.93 -9.73 26.88
C ASN A 101 -19.58 -8.88 25.65
N LEU A 102 -18.36 -8.95 25.12
CA LEU A 102 -17.98 -8.26 23.90
C LEU A 102 -18.22 -9.14 22.67
N SER A 103 -18.41 -8.52 21.50
CA SER A 103 -18.54 -9.19 20.20
C SER A 103 -17.19 -9.36 19.49
N LEU A 104 -16.14 -9.72 20.25
CA LEU A 104 -14.76 -9.86 19.74
C LEU A 104 -14.42 -11.24 19.16
N CYS A 105 -15.40 -12.09 18.88
CA CYS A 105 -15.18 -13.45 18.35
C CYS A 105 -14.20 -13.48 17.14
N TRP A 106 -14.26 -12.47 16.28
CA TRP A 106 -13.39 -12.28 15.12
C TRP A 106 -11.89 -12.18 15.49
N ALA A 107 -11.56 -11.51 16.60
CA ALA A 107 -10.19 -11.42 17.11
C ALA A 107 -9.76 -12.71 17.81
N PHE A 108 -10.62 -13.28 18.65
CA PHE A 108 -10.35 -14.52 19.38
C PHE A 108 -10.09 -15.71 18.45
N ALA A 109 -10.93 -15.89 17.44
CA ALA A 109 -10.81 -16.99 16.50
C ALA A 109 -9.54 -16.86 15.63
N SER A 110 -9.25 -15.64 15.16
CA SER A 110 -8.05 -15.36 14.36
C SER A 110 -6.75 -15.52 15.16
N ASN A 111 -6.70 -15.02 16.40
CA ASN A 111 -5.56 -15.23 17.30
C ASN A 111 -5.39 -16.71 17.63
N SER A 112 -6.48 -17.44 17.89
CA SER A 112 -6.43 -18.88 18.18
C SER A 112 -5.91 -19.71 17.00
N THR A 113 -6.28 -19.34 15.77
CA THR A 113 -5.75 -19.91 14.53
C THR A 113 -4.23 -19.64 14.40
N LEU A 114 -3.77 -18.43 14.69
CA LEU A 114 -2.34 -18.09 14.69
C LEU A 114 -1.55 -18.81 15.78
N GLU A 115 -2.08 -18.87 17.00
CA GLU A 115 -1.48 -19.61 18.11
C GLU A 115 -1.41 -21.12 17.79
N SER A 116 -2.45 -21.67 17.15
CA SER A 116 -2.46 -23.06 16.70
C SER A 116 -1.37 -23.33 15.64
N TYR A 117 -1.19 -22.44 14.68
CA TYR A 117 -0.10 -22.55 13.70
C TYR A 117 1.27 -22.58 14.39
N LEU A 118 1.49 -21.68 15.34
CA LEU A 118 2.76 -21.59 16.07
C LEU A 118 3.05 -22.84 16.89
N LEU A 119 2.04 -23.40 17.56
CA LEU A 119 2.16 -24.68 18.24
C LEU A 119 2.45 -25.81 17.25
N LYS A 120 1.75 -25.85 16.11
CA LYS A 120 1.89 -26.88 15.08
C LYS A 120 3.27 -26.89 14.43
N LYS A 121 3.88 -25.72 14.24
CA LYS A 121 5.24 -25.57 13.71
C LYS A 121 6.33 -25.59 14.80
N ASN A 122 5.97 -25.85 16.06
CA ASN A 122 6.88 -25.84 17.21
C ASN A 122 7.65 -24.51 17.39
N MET A 123 6.99 -23.39 17.10
CA MET A 123 7.59 -22.05 17.17
C MET A 123 7.39 -21.36 18.53
N GLY A 124 6.72 -22.03 19.46
CA GLY A 124 6.51 -21.56 20.83
C GLY A 124 5.04 -21.32 21.15
N ASN A 125 4.78 -21.07 22.44
CA ASN A 125 3.45 -20.73 22.93
C ASN A 125 3.31 -19.21 22.99
N TYR A 126 2.36 -18.68 22.22
CA TYR A 126 2.05 -17.26 22.18
C TYR A 126 0.67 -17.01 22.81
N ASN A 127 0.50 -15.82 23.36
CA ASN A 127 -0.80 -15.32 23.82
C ASN A 127 -0.97 -13.91 23.26
N PHE A 128 -1.65 -13.80 22.13
CA PHE A 128 -1.90 -12.52 21.49
C PHE A 128 -3.09 -11.82 22.14
N SER A 129 -3.07 -10.49 22.11
CA SER A 129 -4.15 -9.69 22.67
C SER A 129 -5.33 -9.62 21.73
N GLU A 130 -6.51 -9.99 22.21
CA GLU A 130 -7.76 -9.80 21.46
C GLU A 130 -8.29 -8.37 21.56
N ASN A 131 -7.90 -7.60 22.58
CA ASN A 131 -8.26 -6.19 22.64
C ASN A 131 -7.46 -5.36 21.62
N GLN A 132 -6.19 -5.69 21.33
CA GLN A 132 -5.37 -4.87 20.44
C GLN A 132 -5.96 -4.65 19.03
N PRO A 133 -6.39 -5.68 18.28
CA PRO A 133 -6.98 -5.47 16.96
C PRO A 133 -8.28 -4.66 17.01
N ASP A 134 -8.97 -4.62 18.16
CA ASP A 134 -10.16 -3.77 18.36
C ASP A 134 -9.84 -2.27 18.36
N TYR A 135 -8.66 -1.88 18.87
CA TYR A 135 -8.16 -0.50 18.81
C TYR A 135 -7.65 -0.15 17.41
N VAL A 136 -6.95 -1.08 16.75
CA VAL A 136 -6.55 -0.93 15.34
C VAL A 136 -7.78 -0.72 14.46
N ALA A 137 -8.83 -1.52 14.68
CA ALA A 137 -10.07 -1.43 13.93
C ALA A 137 -10.71 -0.05 14.02
N SER A 138 -10.72 0.52 15.23
CA SER A 138 -11.23 1.86 15.50
C SER A 138 -10.44 2.95 14.78
N TYR A 139 -9.10 2.83 14.77
CA TYR A 139 -8.24 3.83 14.15
C TYR A 139 -8.31 3.80 12.62
N LEU A 140 -8.47 2.61 12.04
CA LEU A 140 -8.64 2.43 10.60
C LEU A 140 -10.08 2.65 10.12
N ASP A 141 -10.98 3.14 10.99
CA ASP A 141 -12.41 3.35 10.72
C ASP A 141 -13.12 2.11 10.13
N SER A 142 -12.63 0.93 10.48
CA SER A 142 -13.21 -0.35 10.06
C SER A 142 -14.25 -0.87 11.06
N ARG A 143 -14.48 -0.12 12.16
CA ARG A 143 -15.39 -0.47 13.25
C ARG A 143 -15.72 0.75 14.13
N HIS A 144 -17.00 0.91 14.49
CA HIS A 144 -17.51 2.12 15.16
C HIS A 144 -17.38 2.14 16.71
N LEU A 145 -17.66 1.04 17.43
CA LEU A 145 -17.77 1.04 18.90
C LEU A 145 -16.87 0.00 19.56
N PHE A 146 -16.30 0.34 20.72
CA PHE A 146 -15.50 -0.59 21.54
C PHE A 146 -16.19 -1.94 21.74
N GLY A 147 -15.50 -3.04 21.39
CA GLY A 147 -16.02 -4.39 21.58
C GLY A 147 -17.15 -4.81 20.64
N SER A 148 -17.46 -4.05 19.59
CA SER A 148 -18.46 -4.46 18.59
C SER A 148 -17.96 -5.56 17.66
N GLY A 149 -18.88 -6.14 16.90
CA GLY A 149 -18.53 -7.08 15.83
C GLY A 149 -17.68 -6.42 14.75
N ASN A 150 -16.93 -7.26 14.03
CA ASN A 150 -16.07 -6.87 12.92
C ASN A 150 -15.89 -8.08 11.98
N SER A 151 -15.09 -7.95 10.92
CA SER A 151 -14.80 -9.02 9.97
C SER A 151 -13.46 -9.71 10.24
N ILE A 152 -13.39 -11.03 10.02
CA ILE A 152 -12.13 -11.78 10.02
C ILE A 152 -11.17 -11.24 8.95
N TYR A 153 -11.71 -10.75 7.82
CA TYR A 153 -10.94 -10.13 6.74
C TYR A 153 -10.10 -8.94 7.24
N ASN A 154 -10.67 -8.11 8.11
CA ASN A 154 -9.99 -6.95 8.65
C ASN A 154 -8.81 -7.34 9.54
N VAL A 155 -8.87 -8.47 10.26
CA VAL A 155 -7.71 -8.99 11.01
C VAL A 155 -6.55 -9.31 10.07
N VAL A 156 -6.85 -9.92 8.91
CA VAL A 156 -5.85 -10.22 7.88
C VAL A 156 -5.24 -8.92 7.34
N ASP A 157 -6.04 -7.87 7.13
CA ASP A 157 -5.52 -6.54 6.75
C ASP A 157 -4.58 -5.96 7.83
N TYR A 158 -4.93 -6.09 9.11
CA TYR A 158 -4.07 -5.61 10.21
C TYR A 158 -2.73 -6.36 10.27
N TRP A 159 -2.74 -7.67 9.99
CA TRP A 159 -1.54 -8.50 9.84
C TRP A 159 -0.73 -8.10 8.59
N PHE A 160 -1.39 -7.86 7.47
CA PHE A 160 -0.77 -7.40 6.22
C PHE A 160 -0.02 -6.08 6.42
N ARG A 161 -0.65 -5.11 7.09
CA ARG A 161 -0.08 -3.80 7.42
C ARG A 161 1.06 -3.87 8.44
N GLY A 162 1.18 -4.98 9.16
CA GLY A 162 2.16 -5.15 10.23
C GLY A 162 1.81 -4.41 11.52
N ASN A 163 0.55 -4.04 11.75
CA ASN A 163 0.10 -3.43 13.00
C ASN A 163 -0.33 -4.47 14.06
N SER A 164 -0.43 -5.74 13.67
CA SER A 164 -0.93 -6.84 14.52
C SER A 164 -0.19 -8.14 14.13
N PRO A 165 -0.06 -9.14 15.01
CA PRO A 165 -0.54 -9.22 16.39
C PRO A 165 0.42 -8.60 17.41
N VAL A 166 -0.13 -8.20 18.55
CA VAL A 166 0.62 -7.77 19.74
C VAL A 166 0.39 -8.78 20.85
N ASN A 167 1.45 -9.09 21.62
CA ASN A 167 1.33 -9.99 22.77
C ASN A 167 0.45 -9.36 23.88
N GLU A 168 -0.39 -10.18 24.48
CA GLU A 168 -1.23 -9.82 25.62
C GLU A 168 -0.40 -9.29 26.80
N SER A 169 0.78 -9.86 27.04
CA SER A 169 1.69 -9.39 28.10
C SER A 169 2.18 -7.96 27.90
N TYR A 170 2.23 -7.48 26.65
CA TYR A 170 2.57 -6.10 26.32
C TYR A 170 1.33 -5.20 26.37
N PHE A 171 0.23 -5.63 25.72
CA PHE A 171 -0.97 -4.81 25.62
C PHE A 171 -1.69 -4.62 26.96
N GLY A 172 -1.57 -5.62 27.84
CA GLY A 172 -2.18 -5.71 29.15
C GLY A 172 -3.29 -6.77 29.19
N PRO A 173 -3.67 -7.25 30.39
CA PRO A 173 -4.70 -8.29 30.54
C PRO A 173 -6.04 -7.88 29.95
N TYR A 174 -6.74 -8.87 29.37
CA TYR A 174 -7.99 -8.75 28.65
C TYR A 174 -9.03 -8.00 29.47
N PHE A 175 -9.76 -7.13 28.79
CA PHE A 175 -10.72 -6.25 29.42
C PHE A 175 -11.97 -6.05 28.57
N VAL A 176 -13.07 -5.78 29.27
CA VAL A 176 -14.42 -5.65 28.69
C VAL A 176 -14.96 -4.22 28.72
N GLU A 177 -14.20 -3.29 29.29
CA GLU A 177 -14.53 -1.86 29.32
C GLU A 177 -13.46 -1.07 28.57
N TYR A 178 -13.88 -0.05 27.81
CA TYR A 178 -12.94 0.78 27.06
C TYR A 178 -11.87 1.38 27.97
N ARG A 179 -10.61 1.35 27.53
CA ARG A 179 -9.47 1.93 28.22
C ARG A 179 -8.78 2.93 27.31
N ASN A 180 -8.46 4.12 27.82
CA ASN A 180 -7.67 5.06 27.05
C ASN A 180 -6.28 4.45 26.78
N LYS A 181 -5.95 4.30 25.50
CA LYS A 181 -4.67 3.78 24.99
C LYS A 181 -4.05 4.83 24.08
N ASN A 182 -2.76 5.05 24.22
CA ASN A 182 -2.02 5.90 23.29
C ASN A 182 -1.86 5.19 21.95
N LEU A 183 -1.75 5.97 20.86
CA LEU A 183 -1.59 5.42 19.51
C LEU A 183 -0.40 4.45 19.39
N ASN A 184 0.68 4.72 20.12
CA ASN A 184 1.87 3.87 20.13
C ASN A 184 1.66 2.50 20.79
N GLU A 185 0.62 2.31 21.62
CA GLU A 185 0.37 1.03 22.30
C GLU A 185 -0.29 0.01 21.36
N PHE A 186 -1.00 0.47 20.32
CA PHE A 186 -1.74 -0.41 19.40
C PHE A 186 -1.37 -0.25 17.92
N MET A 187 -0.81 0.87 17.45
CA MET A 187 -0.40 1.03 16.04
C MET A 187 1.10 0.92 15.80
N ASN A 188 1.95 0.99 16.84
CA ASN A 188 3.40 0.94 16.66
C ASN A 188 3.87 -0.46 16.25
N ASP A 189 4.43 -0.56 15.05
CA ASP A 189 4.96 -1.80 14.49
C ASP A 189 6.06 -2.47 15.33
N ASN A 190 6.77 -1.74 16.20
CA ASN A 190 7.75 -2.32 17.12
C ASN A 190 7.13 -3.32 18.10
N ASN A 191 5.81 -3.24 18.32
CA ASN A 191 5.07 -4.13 19.20
C ASN A 191 4.52 -5.37 18.48
N THR A 192 4.60 -5.41 17.15
CA THR A 192 4.16 -6.55 16.35
C THR A 192 5.05 -7.75 16.65
N ALA A 193 4.46 -8.76 17.28
CA ALA A 193 5.18 -9.88 17.87
C ALA A 193 5.74 -10.85 16.83
N ILE A 194 5.05 -11.00 15.70
CA ILE A 194 5.41 -11.92 14.63
C ILE A 194 4.99 -11.38 13.29
N ASP A 195 5.71 -11.77 12.26
CA ASP A 195 5.45 -11.32 10.91
C ASP A 195 4.70 -12.38 10.10
N ILE A 196 3.43 -12.12 9.82
CA ILE A 196 2.60 -13.01 9.00
C ILE A 196 2.99 -12.83 7.53
N ARG A 197 3.54 -13.88 6.93
CA ARG A 197 4.09 -13.87 5.57
C ARG A 197 3.06 -14.35 4.55
N GLU A 198 2.28 -15.36 4.89
CA GLU A 198 1.27 -15.91 3.99
C GLU A 198 0.02 -16.36 4.74
N VAL A 199 -1.12 -15.92 4.22
CA VAL A 199 -2.47 -16.27 4.68
C VAL A 199 -3.25 -16.71 3.46
N ASN A 200 -3.94 -17.84 3.58
CA ASN A 200 -4.87 -18.31 2.58
C ASN A 200 -6.29 -18.05 3.07
N ILE A 201 -7.03 -17.23 2.32
CA ILE A 201 -8.47 -17.13 2.43
C ILE A 201 -9.03 -18.13 1.43
N PHE A 202 -9.62 -19.21 1.91
CA PHE A 202 -10.03 -20.30 1.04
C PHE A 202 -11.19 -19.87 0.14
N PRO A 203 -11.25 -20.38 -1.10
CA PRO A 203 -12.38 -20.11 -1.97
C PRO A 203 -13.69 -20.56 -1.32
N SER A 204 -14.74 -19.74 -1.42
CA SER A 204 -16.07 -20.05 -0.91
C SER A 204 -16.71 -21.19 -1.71
N LEU A 205 -17.24 -22.20 -1.01
CA LEU A 205 -18.08 -23.23 -1.61
C LEU A 205 -19.55 -22.85 -1.41
N ASN A 206 -20.26 -22.55 -2.50
CA ASN A 206 -21.70 -22.28 -2.45
C ASN A 206 -22.50 -23.58 -2.29
N THR A 207 -22.49 -24.13 -1.08
CA THR A 207 -23.17 -25.38 -0.72
C THR A 207 -24.66 -25.30 -1.01
N GLU A 208 -25.29 -24.15 -0.76
CA GLU A 208 -26.72 -23.95 -1.00
C GLU A 208 -27.08 -24.10 -2.50
N TYR A 209 -26.29 -23.49 -3.39
CA TYR A 209 -26.45 -23.62 -4.83
C TYR A 209 -26.38 -25.09 -5.26
N TYR A 210 -25.39 -25.84 -4.79
CA TYR A 210 -25.25 -27.25 -5.16
C TYR A 210 -26.39 -28.10 -4.61
N MET A 211 -26.83 -27.86 -3.38
CA MET A 211 -27.95 -28.57 -2.77
C MET A 211 -29.29 -28.29 -3.47
N LYS A 212 -29.50 -27.07 -3.98
CA LYS A 212 -30.73 -26.68 -4.72
C LYS A 212 -30.74 -27.16 -6.17
N ASN A 213 -29.59 -27.13 -6.85
CA ASN A 213 -29.51 -27.34 -8.30
C ASN A 213 -29.01 -28.74 -8.71
N HIS A 214 -28.49 -29.54 -7.77
CA HIS A 214 -27.95 -30.86 -8.04
C HIS A 214 -28.42 -31.92 -7.02
N GLY A 215 -28.33 -33.20 -7.40
CA GLY A 215 -28.68 -34.31 -6.51
C GLY A 215 -27.65 -34.54 -5.39
N PHE A 216 -28.10 -35.06 -4.25
CA PHE A 216 -27.28 -35.22 -3.04
C PHE A 216 -25.92 -35.91 -3.26
N ALA A 217 -25.88 -37.01 -4.03
CA ALA A 217 -24.63 -37.74 -4.28
C ALA A 217 -23.58 -36.90 -5.03
N TYR A 218 -24.02 -36.04 -5.95
CA TYR A 218 -23.14 -35.12 -6.67
C TYR A 218 -22.62 -34.04 -5.72
N THR A 219 -23.52 -33.39 -4.98
CA THR A 219 -23.17 -32.35 -4.01
C THR A 219 -22.22 -32.86 -2.94
N LYS A 220 -22.47 -34.07 -2.42
CA LYS A 220 -21.56 -34.73 -1.47
C LYS A 220 -20.17 -34.91 -2.06
N THR A 221 -20.04 -35.32 -3.32
CA THR A 221 -18.72 -35.48 -3.96
C THR A 221 -17.96 -34.15 -4.03
N ILE A 222 -18.65 -33.04 -4.31
CA ILE A 222 -18.04 -31.71 -4.34
C ILE A 222 -17.58 -31.29 -2.94
N ILE A 223 -18.46 -31.43 -1.93
CA ILE A 223 -18.15 -31.13 -0.53
C ILE A 223 -16.98 -31.98 -0.04
N ASP A 224 -16.98 -33.29 -0.31
CA ASP A 224 -15.90 -34.19 0.08
C ASP A 224 -14.55 -33.74 -0.52
N ASN A 225 -14.52 -33.38 -1.81
CA ASN A 225 -13.32 -32.88 -2.49
C ASN A 225 -12.81 -31.57 -1.89
N TYR A 226 -13.71 -30.62 -1.61
CA TYR A 226 -13.36 -29.37 -0.96
C TYR A 226 -12.82 -29.62 0.45
N ASN A 227 -13.48 -30.49 1.21
CA ASN A 227 -13.07 -30.84 2.57
C ASN A 227 -11.69 -31.47 2.62
N GLN A 228 -11.23 -32.20 1.59
CA GLN A 228 -9.85 -32.69 1.56
C GLN A 228 -8.82 -31.55 1.58
N ILE A 229 -9.09 -30.43 0.90
CA ILE A 229 -8.21 -29.25 0.89
C ILE A 229 -8.12 -28.66 2.31
N ILE A 230 -9.27 -28.50 2.97
CA ILE A 230 -9.36 -27.95 4.32
C ILE A 230 -8.71 -28.88 5.34
N LYS A 231 -9.01 -30.20 5.29
CA LYS A 231 -8.40 -31.22 6.16
C LYS A 231 -6.88 -31.25 6.03
N GLN A 232 -6.38 -31.16 4.80
CA GLN A 232 -4.94 -31.13 4.55
C GLN A 232 -4.30 -29.88 5.18
N HIS A 233 -4.93 -28.71 5.03
CA HIS A 233 -4.44 -27.50 5.71
C HIS A 233 -4.38 -27.69 7.24
N ILE A 234 -5.40 -28.32 7.85
CA ILE A 234 -5.40 -28.58 9.29
C ILE A 234 -4.23 -29.48 9.70
N ILE A 235 -3.96 -30.52 8.93
CA ILE A 235 -2.82 -31.43 9.18
C ILE A 235 -1.50 -30.70 9.06
N ASP A 236 -1.34 -29.84 8.06
CA ASP A 236 -0.05 -29.22 7.74
C ASP A 236 0.25 -28.00 8.62
N ASN A 237 -0.76 -27.19 8.87
CA ASN A 237 -0.61 -25.82 9.36
C ASN A 237 -1.33 -25.55 10.68
N GLY A 238 -2.17 -26.46 11.17
CA GLY A 238 -2.94 -26.27 12.41
C GLY A 238 -4.32 -25.70 12.13
N ALA A 239 -4.93 -25.04 13.10
CA ALA A 239 -6.33 -24.65 13.02
C ALA A 239 -6.62 -23.60 11.93
N LEU A 240 -7.90 -23.37 11.67
CA LEU A 240 -8.38 -22.37 10.72
C LEU A 240 -9.61 -21.63 11.25
N THR A 241 -9.69 -20.34 10.94
CA THR A 241 -10.81 -19.49 11.37
C THR A 241 -11.98 -19.69 10.43
N ALA A 242 -13.20 -19.78 10.96
CA ALA A 242 -14.44 -19.85 10.18
C ALA A 242 -15.50 -18.90 10.76
N GLY A 243 -16.35 -18.37 9.88
CA GLY A 243 -17.62 -17.73 10.26
C GLY A 243 -18.76 -18.75 10.28
N ILE A 244 -19.67 -18.62 11.24
CA ILE A 244 -20.91 -19.39 11.33
C ILE A 244 -22.04 -18.51 11.88
N TYR A 245 -23.27 -19.04 11.87
CA TYR A 245 -24.39 -18.42 12.60
C TYR A 245 -24.86 -19.34 13.73
N TRP A 246 -24.70 -18.86 14.97
CA TRP A 246 -25.01 -19.64 16.17
C TRP A 246 -26.51 -19.95 16.32
N TYR A 247 -27.39 -19.19 15.64
CA TYR A 247 -28.83 -19.44 15.59
C TYR A 247 -29.18 -20.91 15.28
N PHE A 248 -28.38 -21.59 14.47
CA PHE A 248 -28.63 -22.97 14.02
C PHE A 248 -28.01 -24.04 14.93
N TYR A 249 -27.46 -23.68 16.08
CA TYR A 249 -26.90 -24.64 17.03
C TYR A 249 -28.00 -25.50 17.68
N ASN A 250 -27.82 -26.81 17.62
CA ASN A 250 -28.65 -27.80 18.32
C ASN A 250 -27.89 -28.37 19.53
N PRO A 251 -28.26 -27.98 20.77
CA PRO A 251 -27.58 -28.46 21.98
C PRO A 251 -27.68 -29.97 22.20
N SER A 252 -28.78 -30.61 21.78
CA SER A 252 -28.98 -32.06 21.96
C SER A 252 -28.05 -32.90 21.07
N LYS A 253 -27.66 -32.33 19.91
CA LYS A 253 -26.73 -32.94 18.97
C LYS A 253 -25.32 -32.35 19.06
N ASN A 254 -25.08 -31.32 19.86
CA ASN A 254 -23.84 -30.52 19.86
C ASN A 254 -23.38 -30.15 18.43
N LEU A 255 -24.33 -29.73 17.58
CA LEU A 255 -24.14 -29.59 16.14
C LEU A 255 -24.76 -28.30 15.62
N VAL A 256 -24.01 -27.54 14.82
CA VAL A 256 -24.49 -26.42 13.99
C VAL A 256 -24.78 -26.93 12.58
N TYR A 257 -25.95 -26.57 12.05
CA TYR A 257 -26.31 -26.86 10.66
C TYR A 257 -27.38 -25.90 10.14
N ASN A 258 -26.96 -24.98 9.27
CA ASN A 258 -27.84 -24.16 8.43
C ASN A 258 -28.02 -24.81 7.05
N ASN A 259 -29.27 -24.94 6.61
CA ASN A 259 -29.63 -25.48 5.30
C ASN A 259 -30.09 -24.41 4.29
N GLY A 260 -30.01 -23.12 4.63
CA GLY A 260 -30.44 -22.00 3.77
C GLY A 260 -31.94 -21.73 3.76
N SER A 261 -32.72 -22.34 4.67
CA SER A 261 -34.18 -22.14 4.68
C SER A 261 -34.64 -20.85 5.36
N SER A 262 -33.80 -20.21 6.17
CA SER A 262 -34.12 -18.97 6.89
C SER A 262 -33.53 -17.75 6.18
N PRO A 263 -34.22 -16.59 6.15
CA PRO A 263 -33.66 -15.36 5.59
C PRO A 263 -32.61 -14.74 6.52
N PHE A 264 -31.56 -14.15 5.94
CA PHE A 264 -30.39 -13.58 6.63
C PHE A 264 -30.72 -12.70 7.84
N ALA A 265 -31.68 -11.78 7.69
CA ALA A 265 -32.10 -10.87 8.76
C ALA A 265 -32.60 -11.58 10.04
N THR A 266 -32.96 -12.87 9.97
CA THR A 266 -33.39 -13.68 11.12
C THR A 266 -32.23 -14.06 12.03
N TYR A 267 -31.05 -14.29 11.46
CA TYR A 267 -29.92 -14.88 12.16
C TYR A 267 -28.64 -14.04 12.13
N SER A 268 -28.62 -12.92 11.39
CA SER A 268 -27.43 -12.07 11.21
C SER A 268 -26.81 -11.57 12.52
N SER A 269 -27.63 -11.29 13.54
CA SER A 269 -27.17 -10.90 14.88
C SER A 269 -26.46 -12.01 15.66
N THR A 270 -26.57 -13.27 15.19
CA THR A 270 -25.93 -14.45 15.78
C THR A 270 -24.67 -14.88 15.05
N GLY A 271 -24.18 -14.06 14.11
CA GLY A 271 -22.91 -14.28 13.42
C GLY A 271 -21.78 -14.44 14.43
N HIS A 272 -20.97 -15.48 14.27
CA HIS A 272 -19.93 -15.84 15.24
C HIS A 272 -18.71 -16.39 14.51
N ALA A 273 -17.52 -15.95 14.92
CA ALA A 273 -16.27 -16.49 14.40
C ALA A 273 -15.71 -17.54 15.36
N ILE A 274 -15.26 -18.66 14.82
CA ILE A 274 -14.74 -19.80 15.57
C ILE A 274 -13.45 -20.33 14.96
N THR A 275 -12.80 -21.24 15.68
CA THR A 275 -11.59 -21.91 15.22
C THR A 275 -11.90 -23.38 14.95
N ILE A 276 -11.82 -23.82 13.69
CA ILE A 276 -11.90 -25.23 13.32
C ILE A 276 -10.57 -25.89 13.67
N ILE A 277 -10.64 -26.92 14.51
CA ILE A 277 -9.50 -27.58 15.13
C ILE A 277 -9.38 -29.07 14.75
N GLY A 278 -10.21 -29.53 13.82
CA GLY A 278 -10.28 -30.94 13.47
C GLY A 278 -11.57 -31.33 12.77
N TRP A 279 -11.80 -32.64 12.66
CA TRP A 279 -12.99 -33.19 12.03
C TRP A 279 -13.30 -34.62 12.48
N ASN A 280 -14.52 -35.07 12.18
CA ASN A 280 -14.94 -36.46 12.29
C ASN A 280 -15.92 -36.81 11.15
N ASP A 281 -15.51 -37.71 10.27
CA ASP A 281 -16.27 -38.15 9.10
C ASP A 281 -17.47 -39.03 9.42
N ASN A 282 -17.58 -39.52 10.67
CA ASN A 282 -18.66 -40.40 11.13
C ASN A 282 -19.54 -39.72 12.20
N TYR A 283 -19.58 -38.39 12.24
CA TYR A 283 -20.38 -37.62 13.20
C TYR A 283 -21.25 -36.59 12.47
N GLY A 284 -22.34 -36.15 13.10
CA GLY A 284 -23.10 -35.00 12.61
C GLY A 284 -24.29 -35.35 11.72
N ASP A 285 -24.80 -36.58 11.79
CA ASP A 285 -25.99 -36.99 11.05
C ASP A 285 -27.20 -36.08 11.32
N ILE A 286 -27.55 -35.31 10.30
CA ILE A 286 -28.67 -34.38 10.35
C ILE A 286 -30.01 -35.14 10.35
N ASN A 287 -30.11 -36.21 9.56
CA ASN A 287 -31.37 -36.88 9.23
C ASN A 287 -31.59 -38.20 9.99
N GLY A 288 -30.55 -38.76 10.60
CA GLY A 288 -30.60 -40.05 11.32
C GLY A 288 -30.50 -41.28 10.41
N ASP A 289 -30.06 -41.11 9.16
CA ASP A 289 -29.92 -42.18 8.17
C ASP A 289 -28.48 -42.49 7.74
N GLY A 290 -27.48 -41.83 8.36
CA GLY A 290 -26.04 -42.02 8.18
C GLY A 290 -25.48 -41.51 6.83
N LYS A 291 -26.30 -40.88 5.98
CA LYS A 291 -25.86 -40.44 4.65
C LYS A 291 -25.22 -39.06 4.65
N ASN A 292 -25.45 -38.30 5.72
CA ASN A 292 -25.01 -36.93 5.93
C ASN A 292 -23.98 -36.83 7.07
N ASP A 293 -23.28 -37.93 7.36
CA ASP A 293 -22.19 -37.92 8.32
C ASP A 293 -21.02 -37.08 7.79
N GLY A 294 -20.33 -36.45 8.73
CA GLY A 294 -19.21 -35.58 8.49
C GLY A 294 -19.40 -34.22 9.16
N ALA A 295 -18.52 -33.92 10.11
CA ALA A 295 -18.53 -32.64 10.79
C ALA A 295 -17.13 -32.12 11.11
N TRP A 296 -16.98 -30.81 11.02
CA TRP A 296 -15.85 -30.08 11.57
C TRP A 296 -15.94 -30.03 13.10
N LEU A 297 -14.81 -30.17 13.78
CA LEU A 297 -14.69 -29.91 15.22
C LEU A 297 -14.24 -28.47 15.41
N ALA A 298 -15.03 -27.67 16.11
CA ALA A 298 -14.77 -26.25 16.37
C ALA A 298 -14.45 -25.99 17.85
N MET A 299 -13.61 -25.00 18.09
CA MET A 299 -13.29 -24.42 19.39
C MET A 299 -13.93 -23.04 19.51
N ASN A 300 -14.55 -22.78 20.67
CA ASN A 300 -15.24 -21.54 20.97
C ASN A 300 -14.40 -20.57 21.82
N SER A 301 -14.92 -19.36 22.06
CA SER A 301 -14.28 -18.26 22.80
C SER A 301 -15.12 -17.74 23.97
N TRP A 302 -15.90 -18.61 24.63
CA TRP A 302 -16.81 -18.24 25.74
C TRP A 302 -16.34 -18.70 27.12
N GLY A 303 -15.07 -19.08 27.23
CA GLY A 303 -14.50 -19.63 28.47
C GLY A 303 -14.81 -21.10 28.68
N ALA A 304 -13.97 -21.75 29.49
CA ALA A 304 -14.09 -23.17 29.79
C ALA A 304 -15.39 -23.49 30.54
N GLY A 305 -16.07 -24.55 30.12
CA GLY A 305 -17.39 -24.96 30.61
C GLY A 305 -18.58 -24.38 29.84
N ASN A 306 -18.38 -23.49 28.86
CA ASN A 306 -19.44 -22.78 28.14
C ASN A 306 -19.48 -23.17 26.65
N THR A 307 -19.77 -24.45 26.37
CA THR A 307 -19.71 -25.04 25.01
C THR A 307 -18.33 -24.82 24.37
N ASP A 308 -17.33 -25.34 25.07
CA ASP A 308 -15.91 -25.31 24.73
C ASP A 308 -15.64 -25.75 23.28
N TYR A 309 -16.25 -26.88 22.93
CA TYR A 309 -16.10 -27.53 21.64
C TYR A 309 -17.45 -28.05 21.15
N PHE A 310 -17.72 -27.82 19.87
CA PHE A 310 -18.94 -28.25 19.21
C PHE A 310 -18.63 -28.68 17.79
N TYR A 311 -19.60 -29.29 17.13
CA TYR A 311 -19.47 -29.75 15.75
C TYR A 311 -20.24 -28.85 14.79
N ILE A 312 -19.73 -28.71 13.57
CA ILE A 312 -20.42 -28.03 12.47
C ILE A 312 -20.51 -29.03 11.33
N SER A 313 -21.72 -29.25 10.80
CA SER A 313 -21.91 -30.17 9.69
C SER A 313 -21.08 -29.76 8.47
N TYR A 314 -20.53 -30.72 7.73
CA TYR A 314 -19.91 -30.46 6.42
C TYR A 314 -20.88 -29.86 5.39
N TYR A 315 -22.18 -30.00 5.63
CA TYR A 315 -23.25 -29.52 4.76
C TYR A 315 -23.81 -28.15 5.19
N ASP A 316 -23.26 -27.57 6.26
CA ASP A 316 -23.58 -26.20 6.66
C ASP A 316 -23.23 -25.22 5.53
N ILE A 317 -24.15 -24.32 5.19
CA ILE A 317 -23.95 -23.42 4.05
C ILE A 317 -23.01 -22.24 4.34
N ASP A 318 -22.78 -21.91 5.61
CA ASP A 318 -22.07 -20.69 6.02
C ASP A 318 -20.58 -20.96 6.32
N VAL A 319 -20.28 -22.14 6.87
CA VAL A 319 -18.93 -22.49 7.34
C VAL A 319 -17.86 -22.42 6.25
N THR A 320 -18.24 -22.57 4.99
CA THR A 320 -17.33 -22.53 3.84
C THR A 320 -17.20 -21.15 3.20
N GLU A 321 -17.90 -20.12 3.68
CA GLU A 321 -17.87 -18.79 3.06
C GLU A 321 -16.73 -17.89 3.54
N ALA A 322 -16.24 -18.12 4.77
CA ALA A 322 -15.23 -17.28 5.42
C ALA A 322 -14.17 -18.12 6.14
N LEU A 323 -13.42 -18.93 5.38
CA LEU A 323 -12.33 -19.76 5.89
C LEU A 323 -10.98 -19.08 5.72
N VAL A 324 -10.26 -18.85 6.82
CA VAL A 324 -8.94 -18.22 6.83
C VAL A 324 -7.92 -19.11 7.55
N GLY A 325 -6.82 -19.43 6.86
CA GLY A 325 -5.75 -20.26 7.39
C GLY A 325 -4.37 -19.65 7.17
N ILE A 326 -3.46 -19.88 8.11
CA ILE A 326 -2.08 -19.37 8.03
C ILE A 326 -1.21 -20.39 7.32
N VAL A 327 -0.41 -19.92 6.36
CA VAL A 327 0.47 -20.78 5.57
C VAL A 327 1.92 -20.60 6.00
N ASN A 328 2.33 -19.35 6.20
CA ASN A 328 3.71 -19.02 6.51
C ASN A 328 3.83 -17.77 7.38
N LEU A 329 4.85 -17.76 8.25
CA LEU A 329 5.22 -16.62 9.07
C LEU A 329 6.73 -16.63 9.33
N ALA A 330 7.24 -15.51 9.82
CA ALA A 330 8.63 -15.36 10.22
C ALA A 330 8.73 -14.59 11.53
N THR A 331 9.85 -14.74 12.23
CA THR A 331 10.23 -13.77 13.26
C THR A 331 10.32 -12.39 12.61
N LYS A 332 9.69 -11.38 13.22
CA LYS A 332 9.70 -10.01 12.68
C LYS A 332 11.14 -9.48 12.65
N SER A 333 11.63 -9.16 11.46
CA SER A 333 12.95 -8.56 11.23
C SER A 333 12.93 -7.18 10.58
N TRP A 334 11.83 -6.82 9.91
CA TRP A 334 11.66 -5.50 9.31
C TRP A 334 11.41 -4.43 10.38
N THR A 335 11.82 -3.21 10.05
CA THR A 335 11.74 -2.03 10.93
C THR A 335 11.03 -0.84 10.28
N ASN A 336 10.75 -0.91 8.97
CA ASN A 336 9.94 0.07 8.28
C ASN A 336 8.90 -0.66 7.41
N SER A 337 7.72 -0.06 7.30
CA SER A 337 6.63 -0.51 6.43
C SER A 337 6.16 0.63 5.54
N TYR A 338 6.11 0.40 4.23
CA TYR A 338 5.62 1.36 3.25
C TYR A 338 4.33 0.82 2.63
N LEU A 339 3.21 1.46 3.00
CA LEU A 339 1.86 1.04 2.62
C LEU A 339 1.20 1.99 1.62
N THR A 340 1.74 3.20 1.48
CA THR A 340 1.19 4.24 0.62
C THR A 340 2.28 4.73 -0.32
N ALA A 341 2.11 4.45 -1.61
CA ALA A 341 2.96 4.99 -2.66
C ALA A 341 2.61 6.48 -2.86
N GLN A 342 3.62 7.30 -3.14
CA GLN A 342 3.43 8.72 -3.47
C GLN A 342 3.15 8.92 -4.95
N SER A 343 3.50 7.95 -5.79
CA SER A 343 3.20 7.93 -7.22
C SER A 343 2.98 6.51 -7.69
N GLU A 344 2.08 6.36 -8.67
CA GLU A 344 1.75 5.10 -9.32
C GLU A 344 1.73 5.33 -10.83
N SER A 345 2.36 4.43 -11.58
CA SER A 345 2.33 4.45 -13.04
C SER A 345 2.04 3.07 -13.60
N ARG A 346 1.44 3.03 -14.79
CA ARG A 346 1.04 1.79 -15.46
C ARG A 346 1.67 1.70 -16.83
N ASN A 347 2.15 0.52 -17.18
CA ASN A 347 2.66 0.22 -18.50
C ASN A 347 1.83 -0.90 -19.13
N LEU A 348 1.01 -0.52 -20.12
CA LEU A 348 0.11 -1.45 -20.80
C LEU A 348 0.84 -2.48 -21.66
N ALA A 349 2.01 -2.13 -22.23
CA ALA A 349 2.75 -3.03 -23.09
C ALA A 349 3.34 -4.23 -22.31
N ASN A 350 3.78 -3.98 -21.07
CA ASN A 350 4.37 -4.98 -20.20
C ASN A 350 3.41 -5.49 -19.11
N GLN A 351 2.13 -5.08 -19.15
CA GLN A 351 1.12 -5.38 -18.12
C GLN A 351 1.66 -5.19 -16.70
N SER A 352 2.33 -4.05 -16.46
CA SER A 352 2.99 -3.77 -15.19
C SER A 352 2.49 -2.50 -14.52
N GLU A 353 2.55 -2.48 -13.20
CA GLU A 353 2.23 -1.32 -12.36
C GLU A 353 3.44 -1.02 -11.47
N THR A 354 3.87 0.23 -11.44
CA THR A 354 5.03 0.68 -10.66
C THR A 354 4.58 1.65 -9.57
N PHE A 355 4.98 1.35 -8.34
CA PHE A 355 4.68 2.11 -7.13
C PHE A 355 5.95 2.78 -6.62
N ILE A 356 5.93 4.10 -6.41
CA ILE A 356 7.09 4.85 -5.90
C ILE A 356 6.87 5.24 -4.45
N PHE A 357 7.80 4.83 -3.58
CA PHE A 357 7.82 5.14 -2.16
C PHE A 357 8.97 6.09 -1.82
N LYS A 358 8.67 7.16 -1.09
CA LYS A 358 9.68 8.03 -0.48
C LYS A 358 10.28 7.33 0.75
N LYS A 359 11.58 7.03 0.70
CA LYS A 359 12.33 6.37 1.78
C LYS A 359 13.10 7.39 2.63
N GLY A 360 13.67 8.41 2.02
CA GLY A 360 14.68 9.26 2.67
C GLY A 360 16.10 8.76 2.47
N THR A 361 17.05 9.58 2.92
CA THR A 361 18.49 9.41 2.66
C THR A 361 19.15 8.28 3.43
N GLN A 362 18.47 7.67 4.42
CA GLN A 362 19.04 6.56 5.18
C GLN A 362 19.03 5.28 4.37
N ASN A 363 20.15 4.55 4.40
CA ASN A 363 20.23 3.23 3.78
C ASN A 363 19.31 2.23 4.49
N GLU A 364 18.71 1.35 3.71
CA GLU A 364 17.85 0.27 4.19
C GLU A 364 18.12 -1.00 3.40
N THR A 365 17.78 -2.17 3.94
CA THR A 365 17.78 -3.42 3.17
C THR A 365 16.37 -3.95 3.02
N VAL A 366 15.98 -4.37 1.83
CA VAL A 366 14.65 -4.95 1.58
C VAL A 366 14.45 -6.22 2.41
N ASP A 367 13.39 -6.28 3.20
CA ASP A 367 12.97 -7.52 3.86
C ASP A 367 12.05 -8.32 2.94
N SER A 368 10.97 -7.69 2.50
CA SER A 368 9.94 -8.33 1.70
C SER A 368 9.05 -7.33 0.98
N VAL A 369 8.42 -7.80 -0.11
CA VAL A 369 7.22 -7.17 -0.66
C VAL A 369 6.05 -8.09 -0.37
N LYS A 370 4.98 -7.54 0.21
CA LYS A 370 3.74 -8.27 0.46
C LYS A 370 2.64 -7.76 -0.46
N ILE A 371 1.82 -8.69 -0.92
CA ILE A 371 0.63 -8.44 -1.70
C ILE A 371 -0.54 -9.06 -0.95
N PHE A 372 -1.50 -8.23 -0.53
CA PHE A 372 -2.82 -8.72 -0.14
C PHE A 372 -3.62 -8.85 -1.42
N TYR A 373 -3.68 -10.06 -1.96
CA TYR A 373 -4.33 -10.36 -3.23
C TYR A 373 -5.81 -10.69 -3.00
N GLU A 374 -6.68 -9.94 -3.68
CA GLU A 374 -8.13 -10.10 -3.62
C GLU A 374 -8.74 -10.53 -4.96
N GLY A 375 -7.91 -10.82 -5.95
CA GLY A 375 -8.37 -11.25 -7.27
C GLY A 375 -8.83 -12.71 -7.29
N ILE A 376 -9.55 -13.06 -8.36
CA ILE A 376 -10.10 -14.41 -8.57
C ILE A 376 -9.27 -15.26 -9.54
N SER A 377 -8.19 -14.71 -10.09
CA SER A 377 -7.44 -15.36 -11.15
C SER A 377 -6.23 -16.11 -10.58
N ASN A 378 -5.98 -17.32 -11.07
CA ASN A 378 -4.77 -18.09 -10.76
C ASN A 378 -3.55 -17.51 -11.51
N LYS A 379 -3.26 -16.22 -11.30
CA LYS A 379 -2.16 -15.52 -11.96
C LYS A 379 -0.85 -15.68 -11.22
N ASN A 380 0.23 -15.68 -12.00
CA ASN A 380 1.58 -15.62 -11.47
C ASN A 380 2.07 -14.17 -11.54
N PHE A 381 2.40 -13.59 -10.39
CA PHE A 381 2.99 -12.26 -10.33
C PHE A 381 4.49 -12.33 -10.20
N LYS A 382 5.16 -11.29 -10.67
CA LYS A 382 6.60 -11.06 -10.49
C LYS A 382 6.80 -9.66 -9.93
N VAL A 383 7.72 -9.49 -8.98
CA VAL A 383 8.01 -8.21 -8.34
C VAL A 383 9.44 -7.79 -8.68
N GLU A 384 9.61 -6.54 -9.12
CA GLU A 384 10.87 -5.82 -9.11
C GLU A 384 10.88 -4.81 -7.97
N VAL A 385 12.02 -4.68 -7.28
CA VAL A 385 12.29 -3.55 -6.39
C VAL A 385 13.56 -2.87 -6.87
N SER A 386 13.55 -1.54 -6.98
CA SER A 386 14.69 -0.74 -7.39
C SER A 386 14.73 0.59 -6.64
N ASP A 387 15.90 1.10 -6.30
CA ASP A 387 16.10 2.48 -5.81
C ASP A 387 16.76 3.40 -6.86
N GLY A 388 16.76 2.96 -8.13
CA GLY A 388 17.47 3.60 -9.23
C GLY A 388 18.96 3.21 -9.33
N ILE A 389 19.50 2.48 -8.36
CA ILE A 389 20.92 2.12 -8.26
C ILE A 389 21.07 0.60 -8.22
N ASN A 390 20.33 0.00 -7.30
CA ASN A 390 20.28 -1.41 -7.01
C ASN A 390 18.87 -1.88 -7.33
N SER A 391 18.77 -2.95 -8.09
CA SER A 391 17.49 -3.57 -8.40
C SER A 391 17.53 -5.08 -8.19
N TYR A 392 16.35 -5.64 -7.93
CA TYR A 392 16.15 -7.08 -7.86
C TYR A 392 14.78 -7.43 -8.43
N ILE A 393 14.76 -8.43 -9.31
CA ILE A 393 13.54 -9.05 -9.85
C ILE A 393 13.37 -10.43 -9.24
N SER A 394 12.18 -10.71 -8.73
CA SER A 394 11.79 -12.01 -8.21
C SER A 394 11.57 -13.02 -9.34
N THR A 395 11.51 -14.31 -8.98
CA THR A 395 10.85 -15.30 -9.83
C THR A 395 9.32 -15.10 -9.79
N PRO A 396 8.58 -15.48 -10.84
CA PRO A 396 7.12 -15.51 -10.78
C PRO A 396 6.59 -16.40 -9.65
N LYS A 397 5.50 -15.98 -9.00
CA LYS A 397 4.83 -16.70 -7.92
C LYS A 397 3.32 -16.69 -8.17
N GLN A 398 2.66 -17.83 -8.00
CA GLN A 398 1.21 -17.92 -8.05
C GLN A 398 0.58 -17.19 -6.86
N MET A 399 -0.38 -16.33 -7.11
CA MET A 399 -1.11 -15.62 -6.06
C MET A 399 -2.24 -16.48 -5.51
N ASN A 400 -2.36 -16.52 -4.19
CA ASN A 400 -3.51 -17.05 -3.48
C ASN A 400 -4.35 -15.90 -2.93
N PHE A 401 -5.67 -16.07 -2.83
CA PHE A 401 -6.54 -15.09 -2.18
C PHE A 401 -6.11 -14.94 -0.71
N GLY A 402 -5.69 -13.73 -0.30
CA GLY A 402 -5.04 -13.48 0.99
C GLY A 402 -3.63 -12.86 0.86
N ILE A 403 -2.79 -13.06 1.88
CA ILE A 403 -1.45 -12.45 1.96
C ILE A 403 -0.45 -13.32 1.21
N ASN A 404 0.33 -12.71 0.32
CA ASN A 404 1.41 -13.34 -0.42
C ASN A 404 2.71 -12.54 -0.21
N THR A 405 3.79 -13.21 0.18
CA THR A 405 5.11 -12.55 0.35
C THR A 405 6.11 -12.94 -0.74
N PHE A 406 6.85 -11.94 -1.24
CA PHE A 406 8.08 -12.07 -2.03
C PHE A 406 9.28 -11.71 -1.15
N ASN A 407 10.22 -12.64 -0.95
CA ASN A 407 11.47 -12.39 -0.24
C ASN A 407 12.56 -12.00 -1.25
N LEU A 408 13.27 -10.89 -1.03
CA LEU A 408 14.10 -10.25 -2.06
C LEU A 408 15.58 -10.13 -1.64
N ASN A 409 16.15 -11.21 -1.11
CA ASN A 409 17.59 -11.37 -0.84
C ASN A 409 18.32 -10.26 -0.07
N ASN A 410 17.62 -9.46 0.76
CA ASN A 410 18.21 -8.32 1.48
C ASN A 410 18.90 -7.29 0.58
N LEU A 411 18.31 -6.98 -0.59
CA LEU A 411 18.77 -5.89 -1.48
C LEU A 411 19.05 -4.61 -0.69
N LEU A 412 20.26 -4.05 -0.81
CA LEU A 412 20.61 -2.76 -0.20
C LEU A 412 20.01 -1.61 -1.03
N LEU A 413 19.31 -0.71 -0.36
CA LEU A 413 18.69 0.48 -0.90
C LEU A 413 19.43 1.71 -0.36
N THR A 414 20.07 2.45 -1.26
CA THR A 414 20.86 3.65 -1.03
C THR A 414 20.21 4.92 -1.62
N GLY A 415 19.32 4.79 -2.60
CA GLY A 415 18.54 5.90 -3.16
C GLY A 415 17.50 6.45 -2.18
N GLU A 416 17.04 7.69 -2.34
CA GLU A 416 16.02 8.29 -1.47
C GLU A 416 14.60 7.78 -1.73
N GLU A 417 14.39 7.17 -2.89
CA GLU A 417 13.13 6.60 -3.35
C GLU A 417 13.31 5.13 -3.65
N VAL A 418 12.19 4.40 -3.59
CA VAL A 418 12.15 2.98 -3.95
C VAL A 418 10.95 2.76 -4.85
N SER A 419 11.19 2.21 -6.03
CA SER A 419 10.16 1.70 -6.91
C SER A 419 9.90 0.23 -6.63
N VAL A 420 8.63 -0.16 -6.64
CA VAL A 420 8.19 -1.55 -6.64
C VAL A 420 7.35 -1.74 -7.90
N THR A 421 7.82 -2.55 -8.84
CA THR A 421 7.09 -2.86 -10.07
C THR A 421 6.49 -4.25 -9.99
N LEU A 422 5.18 -4.35 -10.15
CA LEU A 422 4.44 -5.60 -10.24
C LEU A 422 4.16 -5.92 -11.71
N TYR A 423 4.63 -7.08 -12.19
CA TYR A 423 4.31 -7.58 -13.52
C TYR A 423 3.17 -8.58 -13.46
N GLU A 424 2.31 -8.56 -14.49
CA GLU A 424 1.11 -9.40 -14.64
C GLU A 424 0.03 -9.12 -13.58
N GLY A 425 0.20 -8.08 -12.77
CA GLY A 425 -0.78 -7.60 -11.79
C GLY A 425 -1.85 -6.69 -12.37
N TYR A 426 -1.68 -6.21 -13.60
CA TYR A 426 -2.57 -5.24 -14.21
C TYR A 426 -4.03 -5.72 -14.23
N GLY A 427 -4.93 -4.89 -13.69
CA GLY A 427 -6.38 -5.12 -13.66
C GLY A 427 -6.87 -5.99 -12.49
N GLU A 428 -5.98 -6.49 -11.66
CA GLU A 428 -6.31 -7.29 -10.48
C GLU A 428 -6.60 -6.43 -9.25
N LEU A 429 -7.31 -6.99 -8.27
CA LEU A 429 -7.55 -6.33 -6.98
C LEU A 429 -6.50 -6.80 -5.98
N TYR A 430 -5.69 -5.87 -5.49
CA TYR A 430 -4.72 -6.13 -4.45
C TYR A 430 -4.33 -4.85 -3.71
N SER A 431 -3.75 -5.03 -2.53
CA SER A 431 -2.95 -4.02 -1.84
C SER A 431 -1.47 -4.44 -1.82
N LEU A 432 -0.55 -3.48 -1.93
CA LEU A 432 0.89 -3.73 -1.95
C LEU A 432 1.58 -3.04 -0.76
N ALA A 433 2.55 -3.72 -0.16
CA ALA A 433 3.37 -3.17 0.91
C ALA A 433 4.84 -3.57 0.74
N LEU A 434 5.74 -2.61 0.92
CA LEU A 434 7.19 -2.85 1.00
C LEU A 434 7.63 -2.82 2.47
N PHE A 435 8.40 -3.81 2.88
CA PHE A 435 9.01 -3.88 4.21
C PHE A 435 10.53 -3.87 4.08
N THR A 436 11.19 -3.06 4.91
CA THR A 436 12.65 -2.93 4.91
C THR A 436 13.21 -2.99 6.33
N LYS A 437 14.52 -3.21 6.41
CA LYS A 437 15.31 -3.15 7.65
C LYS A 437 16.21 -1.93 7.59
N LYS A 438 16.26 -1.19 8.68
CA LYS A 438 17.21 -0.10 8.88
C LYS A 438 18.64 -0.61 8.86
N THR A 439 19.57 0.18 8.33
CA THR A 439 21.01 -0.02 8.54
C THR A 439 21.59 0.93 9.59
N SER A 440 20.77 1.86 10.10
CA SER A 440 21.16 2.88 11.09
C SER A 440 20.07 3.06 12.14
N ASN A 441 20.48 3.39 13.36
CA ASN A 441 19.57 3.74 14.46
C ASN A 441 19.34 5.26 14.58
N ASN A 442 19.90 6.06 13.67
CA ASN A 442 19.72 7.50 13.71
C ASN A 442 18.26 7.86 13.49
N LEU A 443 17.75 8.77 14.31
CA LEU A 443 16.44 9.37 14.13
C LEU A 443 16.50 10.32 12.94
N ALA A 444 15.53 10.23 12.04
CA ALA A 444 15.42 11.16 10.92
C ALA A 444 13.95 11.50 10.64
N LEU A 445 13.76 12.68 10.07
CA LEU A 445 12.50 13.19 9.56
C LEU A 445 12.79 13.81 8.19
N PHE A 446 11.97 13.46 7.21
CA PHE A 446 12.05 13.94 5.84
C PHE A 446 10.70 14.53 5.45
N LEU A 447 10.72 15.72 4.85
CA LEU A 447 9.56 16.43 4.36
C LEU A 447 9.56 16.41 2.83
N TYR A 448 8.56 15.72 2.26
CA TYR A 448 8.35 15.69 0.82
C TYR A 448 7.07 16.43 0.46
N GLU A 449 7.08 17.15 -0.64
CA GLU A 449 5.88 17.76 -1.21
C GLU A 449 5.20 16.80 -2.20
N ASP A 450 3.88 16.92 -2.32
CA ASP A 450 3.15 16.31 -3.42
C ASP A 450 3.57 16.98 -4.74
N SER A 451 3.87 16.17 -5.76
CA SER A 451 4.25 16.67 -7.10
C SER A 451 3.13 17.46 -7.77
N LYS A 452 1.89 17.34 -7.30
CA LYS A 452 0.73 18.11 -7.76
C LYS A 452 0.59 19.48 -7.08
N ASN A 453 1.43 19.80 -6.09
CA ASN A 453 1.40 21.11 -5.47
C ASN A 453 1.71 22.20 -6.50
N ASN A 454 0.86 23.22 -6.56
CA ASN A 454 1.02 24.36 -7.45
C ASN A 454 0.67 25.63 -6.67
N PHE A 455 1.64 26.19 -5.96
CA PHE A 455 1.44 27.39 -5.15
C PHE A 455 1.48 28.64 -6.02
N LYS A 456 0.41 29.42 -6.01
CA LYS A 456 0.29 30.69 -6.76
C LYS A 456 0.06 31.89 -5.85
N ASN A 457 0.07 31.67 -4.52
CA ASN A 457 -0.32 32.65 -3.52
C ASN A 457 -1.76 33.18 -3.72
N GLU A 458 -2.66 32.28 -4.10
CA GLU A 458 -4.09 32.53 -4.21
C GLU A 458 -4.84 31.98 -3.00
N ILE A 459 -5.91 32.67 -2.57
CA ILE A 459 -6.72 32.20 -1.45
C ILE A 459 -7.30 30.84 -1.84
N ASN A 460 -7.20 29.88 -0.93
CA ASN A 460 -7.51 28.45 -1.10
C ASN A 460 -6.43 27.61 -1.81
N ASP A 461 -5.27 28.16 -2.17
CA ASP A 461 -4.12 27.35 -2.56
C ASP A 461 -3.87 26.28 -1.49
N ASN A 462 -3.72 25.03 -1.92
CA ASN A 462 -3.56 23.91 -1.01
C ASN A 462 -2.25 23.18 -1.30
N LEU A 463 -1.39 23.10 -0.30
CA LEU A 463 -0.12 22.39 -0.37
C LEU A 463 -0.22 21.12 0.45
N ASN A 464 0.00 19.97 -0.19
CA ASN A 464 0.00 18.66 0.43
C ASN A 464 1.42 18.15 0.62
N TYR A 465 1.66 17.48 1.75
CA TYR A 465 2.99 16.99 2.14
C TYR A 465 2.92 15.58 2.70
N TYR A 466 4.04 14.87 2.52
CA TYR A 466 4.35 13.61 3.15
C TYR A 466 5.46 13.81 4.17
N VAL A 467 5.30 13.24 5.36
CA VAL A 467 6.32 13.21 6.41
C VAL A 467 6.78 11.78 6.56
N ILE A 468 8.05 11.52 6.23
CA ILE A 468 8.67 10.21 6.40
C ILE A 468 9.63 10.30 7.58
N THR A 469 9.56 9.33 8.49
CA THR A 469 10.45 9.29 9.66
C THR A 469 11.14 7.95 9.79
N LYS A 470 12.32 7.95 10.42
CA LYS A 470 13.12 6.77 10.70
C LYS A 470 13.37 6.65 12.18
N ASN A 471 13.15 5.45 12.71
CA ASN A 471 13.33 5.12 14.13
C ASN A 471 12.46 5.97 15.09
N ILE A 472 11.43 6.66 14.59
CA ILE A 472 10.48 7.44 15.40
C ILE A 472 9.23 6.58 15.64
N VAL A 473 8.80 6.53 16.90
CA VAL A 473 7.66 5.73 17.36
C VAL A 473 6.34 6.32 16.83
N SER A 474 5.41 5.46 16.38
CA SER A 474 4.04 5.87 16.02
C SER A 474 3.38 6.69 17.12
N GLY A 475 2.55 7.67 16.80
CA GLY A 475 1.94 8.58 17.77
C GLY A 475 2.86 9.68 18.31
N THR A 476 4.13 9.73 17.89
CA THR A 476 5.00 10.88 18.22
C THR A 476 4.45 12.14 17.55
N ALA A 477 4.17 13.16 18.36
CA ALA A 477 3.69 14.43 17.85
C ALA A 477 4.77 15.16 17.03
N TYR A 478 4.34 15.79 15.93
CA TYR A 478 5.13 16.75 15.17
C TYR A 478 4.33 18.03 14.91
N SER A 479 5.04 19.15 14.78
CA SER A 479 4.47 20.48 14.53
C SER A 479 4.85 20.97 13.14
N ILE A 480 3.96 21.75 12.54
CA ILE A 480 4.20 22.44 11.27
C ILE A 480 4.23 23.94 11.55
N LYS A 481 5.31 24.60 11.11
CA LYS A 481 5.49 26.05 11.24
C LYS A 481 5.77 26.64 9.87
N VAL A 482 5.16 27.78 9.57
CA VAL A 482 5.44 28.54 8.35
C VAL A 482 6.04 29.89 8.71
N THR A 483 7.23 30.19 8.17
CA THR A 483 7.91 31.47 8.40
C THR A 483 8.19 32.19 7.09
N ASP A 484 8.11 33.52 7.07
CA ASP A 484 8.54 34.31 5.92
C ASP A 484 10.08 34.44 5.83
N ASP A 485 10.54 35.18 4.83
CA ASP A 485 11.96 35.50 4.59
C ASP A 485 12.63 36.31 5.72
N THR A 486 11.86 36.91 6.63
CA THR A 486 12.35 37.59 7.85
C THR A 486 12.34 36.68 9.08
N ASN A 487 12.02 35.39 8.92
CA ASN A 487 11.75 34.41 9.97
C ASN A 487 10.53 34.74 10.85
N LYS A 488 9.64 35.63 10.41
CA LYS A 488 8.39 35.91 11.12
C LYS A 488 7.43 34.74 10.92
N ASP A 489 6.80 34.32 12.01
CA ASP A 489 5.78 33.27 11.98
C ASP A 489 4.52 33.76 11.25
N ILE A 490 4.21 33.12 10.13
CA ILE A 490 3.02 33.36 9.31
C ILE A 490 2.13 32.12 9.23
N THR A 491 2.30 31.18 10.16
CA THR A 491 1.54 29.92 10.22
C THR A 491 0.02 30.16 10.22
N SER A 492 -0.44 31.23 10.86
CA SER A 492 -1.86 31.62 10.90
C SER A 492 -2.46 32.00 9.55
N SER A 493 -1.63 32.24 8.53
CA SER A 493 -2.09 32.46 7.15
C SER A 493 -2.62 31.17 6.50
N PHE A 494 -2.44 30.01 7.14
CA PHE A 494 -2.85 28.71 6.63
C PHE A 494 -3.80 28.01 7.60
N THR A 495 -4.78 27.31 7.04
CA THR A 495 -5.53 26.26 7.75
C THR A 495 -4.76 24.96 7.59
N GLN A 496 -4.45 24.29 8.71
CA GLN A 496 -3.72 23.03 8.72
C GLN A 496 -4.66 21.85 8.93
N THR A 497 -4.50 20.82 8.12
CA THR A 497 -5.07 19.49 8.38
C THR A 497 -3.91 18.51 8.45
N LYS A 498 -3.85 17.67 9.50
CA LYS A 498 -2.69 16.83 9.79
C LYS A 498 -3.15 15.46 10.28
N ASN A 499 -2.54 14.40 9.76
CA ASN A 499 -2.74 13.04 10.23
C ASN A 499 -1.70 12.66 11.32
N ASP A 500 -2.02 11.61 12.06
CA ASP A 500 -1.08 11.05 13.03
C ASP A 500 0.10 10.35 12.35
N LEU A 501 1.27 10.41 12.99
CA LEU A 501 2.44 9.67 12.55
C LEU A 501 2.27 8.19 12.88
N VAL A 502 2.15 7.33 11.88
CA VAL A 502 2.02 5.87 12.05
C VAL A 502 3.04 5.16 11.19
N ASN A 503 3.83 4.28 11.81
CA ASN A 503 4.86 3.44 11.19
C ASN A 503 5.78 4.21 10.25
N GLY A 504 6.25 5.36 10.72
CA GLY A 504 7.18 6.18 9.96
C GLY A 504 6.54 7.10 8.92
N TYR A 505 5.20 7.14 8.80
CA TYR A 505 4.51 7.89 7.76
C TYR A 505 3.41 8.81 8.33
N SER A 506 3.32 10.03 7.80
CA SER A 506 2.16 10.92 7.99
C SER A 506 1.95 11.82 6.78
N THR A 507 0.78 12.44 6.71
CA THR A 507 0.48 13.51 5.74
C THR A 507 -0.10 14.74 6.43
N PHE A 508 0.08 15.89 5.79
CA PHE A 508 -0.62 17.11 6.17
C PHE A 508 -0.87 18.00 4.96
N SER A 509 -1.81 18.92 5.10
CA SER A 509 -2.08 19.95 4.11
C SER A 509 -2.09 21.35 4.74
N LEU A 510 -1.68 22.33 3.94
CA LEU A 510 -1.70 23.75 4.26
C LEU A 510 -2.58 24.47 3.23
N LYS A 511 -3.77 24.87 3.65
CA LYS A 511 -4.70 25.66 2.83
C LYS A 511 -4.54 27.14 3.11
N LEU A 512 -4.19 27.94 2.12
CA LEU A 512 -3.96 29.37 2.28
C LEU A 512 -5.26 30.13 2.54
N ASN A 513 -5.33 30.83 3.66
CA ASN A 513 -6.47 31.66 4.05
C ASN A 513 -6.31 33.12 3.61
N ASN A 514 -5.06 33.62 3.62
CA ASN A 514 -4.73 35.00 3.31
C ASN A 514 -3.48 35.05 2.43
N LYS A 515 -3.48 35.90 1.41
CA LYS A 515 -2.29 36.12 0.58
C LYS A 515 -1.09 36.50 1.43
N ILE A 516 0.04 35.90 1.14
CA ILE A 516 1.32 36.17 1.79
C ILE A 516 1.93 37.38 1.09
N SER A 517 2.35 38.38 1.88
CA SER A 517 2.99 39.60 1.35
C SER A 517 4.51 39.48 1.16
N ALA A 518 5.11 38.46 1.77
CA ALA A 518 6.55 38.19 1.64
C ALA A 518 6.88 37.57 0.28
N ASN A 519 8.13 37.71 -0.15
CA ASN A 519 8.60 37.14 -1.41
C ASN A 519 8.85 35.64 -1.30
N ASN A 520 9.13 35.14 -0.09
CA ASN A 520 9.37 33.73 0.16
C ASN A 520 8.75 33.31 1.49
N PHE A 521 8.49 32.01 1.62
CA PHE A 521 8.21 31.40 2.91
C PHE A 521 8.84 30.01 3.02
N THR A 522 9.02 29.55 4.25
CA THR A 522 9.55 28.23 4.59
C THR A 522 8.54 27.48 5.43
N VAL A 523 8.19 26.28 4.99
CA VAL A 523 7.44 25.30 5.78
C VAL A 523 8.45 24.43 6.52
N THR A 524 8.37 24.40 7.84
CA THR A 524 9.21 23.59 8.72
C THR A 524 8.37 22.56 9.42
N VAL A 525 8.77 21.30 9.35
CA VAL A 525 8.21 20.23 10.16
C VAL A 525 9.20 19.85 11.23
N THR A 526 8.75 19.82 12.48
CA THR A 526 9.59 19.51 13.63
C THR A 526 8.94 18.44 14.51
N SER A 527 9.68 17.37 14.78
CA SER A 527 9.41 16.45 15.89
C SER A 527 10.31 16.81 17.07
N SER A 528 10.13 16.16 18.22
CA SER A 528 11.02 16.36 19.38
C SER A 528 12.50 16.02 19.10
N THR A 529 12.79 15.32 18.00
CA THR A 529 14.11 14.73 17.73
C THR A 529 14.73 15.14 16.39
N ALA A 530 13.95 15.66 15.44
CA ALA A 530 14.41 16.01 14.09
C ALA A 530 13.49 17.04 13.43
N SER A 531 14.02 17.80 12.48
CA SER A 531 13.26 18.75 11.66
C SER A 531 13.71 18.72 10.21
N ASP A 532 12.79 19.06 9.30
CA ASP A 532 13.07 19.27 7.89
C ASP A 532 12.24 20.44 7.35
N THR A 533 12.68 21.03 6.24
CA THR A 533 12.10 22.28 5.71
C THR A 533 11.91 22.26 4.20
N LYS A 534 10.88 22.96 3.73
CA LYS A 534 10.63 23.25 2.31
C LYS A 534 10.43 24.74 2.10
N LYS A 535 11.16 25.33 1.15
CA LYS A 535 11.08 26.76 0.79
C LYS A 535 10.22 26.97 -0.45
N TYR A 536 9.52 28.11 -0.50
CA TYR A 536 8.65 28.54 -1.59
C TYR A 536 8.93 29.99 -1.97
N THR A 537 8.83 30.29 -3.28
CA THR A 537 8.93 31.63 -3.87
C THR A 537 7.54 32.15 -4.25
N ILE A 538 7.29 33.44 -4.01
CA ILE A 538 6.04 34.15 -4.29
C ILE A 538 6.25 35.32 -5.28
N THR A 539 7.49 35.71 -5.55
CA THR A 539 7.88 36.93 -6.30
C THR A 539 6.97 37.25 -7.50
N ASN A 540 6.45 38.48 -7.54
CA ASN A 540 5.74 38.99 -8.72
C ASN A 540 6.74 39.27 -9.84
N MET A 541 6.69 38.47 -10.91
CA MET A 541 7.51 38.72 -12.09
C MET A 541 7.13 40.04 -12.76
N THR A 542 8.13 40.75 -13.29
CA THR A 542 7.89 41.93 -14.13
C THR A 542 7.38 41.48 -15.49
N GLY A 543 6.32 42.09 -16.04
CA GLY A 543 5.70 41.73 -17.31
C GLY A 543 4.38 40.96 -17.13
N SER A 544 3.71 40.62 -18.24
CA SER A 544 2.42 39.90 -18.26
C SER A 544 2.51 38.50 -18.87
N GLY A 545 3.71 38.06 -19.26
CA GLY A 545 3.92 36.74 -19.86
C GLY A 545 3.44 36.62 -21.30
N THR A 546 3.14 37.73 -21.96
CA THR A 546 2.68 37.75 -23.36
C THR A 546 3.85 37.99 -24.32
N LEU A 547 3.68 37.68 -25.61
CA LEU A 547 4.72 37.92 -26.62
C LEU A 547 5.19 39.39 -26.65
N SER A 548 4.28 40.34 -26.48
CA SER A 548 4.59 41.77 -26.47
C SER A 548 5.15 42.27 -25.14
N ASP A 549 4.90 41.55 -24.05
CA ASP A 549 5.25 41.94 -22.68
C ASP A 549 5.62 40.69 -21.87
N PRO A 550 6.79 40.07 -22.16
CA PRO A 550 7.22 38.83 -21.55
C PRO A 550 7.56 39.03 -20.07
N TYR A 551 7.43 37.97 -19.28
CA TYR A 551 7.95 37.95 -17.92
C TYR A 551 9.48 38.09 -17.93
N ILE A 552 10.01 38.97 -17.09
CA ILE A 552 11.45 39.23 -16.98
C ILE A 552 12.02 38.48 -15.79
N ILE A 553 12.92 37.54 -16.06
CA ILE A 553 13.69 36.80 -15.06
C ILE A 553 14.96 37.58 -14.76
N THR A 554 15.06 38.05 -13.53
CA THR A 554 16.24 38.73 -13.02
C THR A 554 16.93 37.90 -11.96
N GLU A 555 16.23 37.22 -11.07
CA GLU A 555 16.87 36.46 -9.99
C GLU A 555 16.80 34.94 -10.23
N ALA A 556 17.70 34.19 -9.59
CA ALA A 556 17.74 32.73 -9.70
C ALA A 556 16.42 32.10 -9.25
N GLU A 557 15.84 32.64 -8.18
CA GLU A 557 14.59 32.21 -7.53
C GLU A 557 13.38 32.27 -8.48
N GLU A 558 13.45 33.07 -9.55
CA GLU A 558 12.37 33.28 -10.51
C GLU A 558 12.35 32.24 -11.63
N LEU A 559 13.41 31.42 -11.78
CA LEU A 559 13.44 30.35 -12.78
C LEU A 559 12.36 29.30 -12.54
N ILE A 560 11.88 29.14 -11.30
CA ILE A 560 10.81 28.20 -10.96
C ILE A 560 9.49 28.53 -11.68
N PHE A 561 9.27 29.79 -12.07
CA PHE A 561 8.05 30.20 -12.79
C PHE A 561 7.99 29.68 -14.23
N LEU A 562 9.09 29.14 -14.74
CA LEU A 562 9.08 28.41 -16.01
C LEU A 562 8.34 27.07 -15.88
N ASN A 563 8.21 26.50 -14.68
CA ASN A 563 7.66 25.16 -14.52
C ASN A 563 6.19 25.08 -14.95
N ASN A 564 5.88 24.13 -15.83
CA ASN A 564 4.58 23.91 -16.46
C ASN A 564 3.95 25.18 -17.08
N SER A 565 4.76 26.13 -17.52
CA SER A 565 4.29 27.38 -18.12
C SER A 565 4.34 27.35 -19.65
N ASP A 566 3.35 27.96 -20.29
CA ASP A 566 3.27 28.24 -21.73
C ASP A 566 3.53 29.72 -22.08
N SER A 567 3.86 30.53 -21.06
CA SER A 567 4.05 31.98 -21.20
C SER A 567 5.38 32.38 -21.86
N TYR A 568 5.54 33.67 -22.13
CA TYR A 568 6.75 34.26 -22.70
C TYR A 568 7.65 34.83 -21.60
N TYR A 569 8.92 34.43 -21.62
CA TYR A 569 9.94 34.79 -20.64
C TYR A 569 11.19 35.35 -21.32
N LYS A 570 11.86 36.26 -20.62
CA LYS A 570 13.10 36.87 -21.05
C LYS A 570 14.07 37.02 -19.88
N LEU A 571 15.35 36.73 -20.07
CA LEU A 571 16.34 37.09 -19.07
C LEU A 571 16.57 38.61 -19.08
N GLY A 572 16.57 39.22 -17.90
CA GLY A 572 16.88 40.64 -17.67
C GLY A 572 18.30 40.90 -17.17
N LYS A 573 18.98 39.88 -16.62
CA LYS A 573 20.39 39.92 -16.25
C LYS A 573 21.00 38.50 -16.30
N ASN A 574 22.30 38.40 -16.07
CA ASN A 574 22.95 37.10 -15.87
C ASN A 574 22.49 36.50 -14.54
N ILE A 575 22.21 35.20 -14.52
CA ILE A 575 21.64 34.46 -13.40
C ILE A 575 22.70 33.50 -12.82
N ASP A 576 23.18 33.79 -11.60
CA ASP A 576 24.08 32.88 -10.87
C ASP A 576 23.27 31.89 -10.03
N MET A 577 23.42 30.60 -10.32
CA MET A 577 22.71 29.52 -9.65
C MET A 577 23.50 28.89 -8.51
N TYR A 578 24.75 29.30 -8.27
CA TYR A 578 25.62 28.66 -7.29
C TYR A 578 24.99 28.65 -5.90
N LYS A 579 24.66 29.84 -5.38
CA LYS A 579 24.10 29.98 -4.03
C LYS A 579 22.74 29.31 -3.94
N SER A 580 21.88 29.49 -4.94
CA SER A 580 20.51 28.98 -4.93
C SER A 580 20.45 27.45 -4.96
N THR A 581 21.45 26.76 -5.52
CA THR A 581 21.49 25.28 -5.64
C THR A 581 22.45 24.58 -4.66
N LYS A 582 23.50 25.24 -4.15
CA LYS A 582 24.51 24.62 -3.26
C LYS A 582 24.48 25.08 -1.79
N ASP A 583 23.97 26.28 -1.50
CA ASP A 583 24.04 26.84 -0.14
C ASP A 583 22.94 26.25 0.76
N ASN A 584 23.34 25.50 1.80
CA ASN A 584 22.41 24.83 2.70
C ASN A 584 21.62 25.79 3.61
N ASN A 585 22.09 27.01 3.84
CA ASN A 585 21.42 27.97 4.70
C ASN A 585 20.44 28.82 3.88
N TYR A 586 20.89 29.30 2.73
CA TYR A 586 20.19 30.33 1.98
C TYR A 586 19.69 29.90 0.61
N GLY A 587 20.16 28.76 0.08
CA GLY A 587 19.72 28.27 -1.23
C GLY A 587 18.24 27.93 -1.22
N ILE A 588 17.51 28.44 -2.21
CA ILE A 588 16.07 28.18 -2.36
C ILE A 588 15.81 26.83 -3.05
N TYR A 589 16.74 26.41 -3.90
CA TYR A 589 16.74 25.11 -4.59
C TYR A 589 17.68 24.13 -3.91
N TYR A 590 18.23 24.46 -2.74
CA TYR A 590 18.97 23.50 -1.95
C TYR A 590 18.00 22.51 -1.30
N ASN A 591 18.13 21.24 -1.65
CA ASN A 591 17.33 20.13 -1.16
C ASN A 591 18.26 18.98 -0.72
N ASN A 592 18.87 19.14 0.46
CA ASN A 592 19.82 18.16 1.02
C ASN A 592 21.05 17.86 0.13
N GLY A 593 21.43 18.85 -0.67
CA GLY A 593 22.61 18.76 -1.54
C GLY A 593 22.34 18.17 -2.93
N ASN A 594 21.08 17.92 -3.31
CA ASN A 594 20.71 17.50 -4.66
C ASN A 594 20.68 18.69 -5.66
N GLY A 595 20.41 19.90 -5.17
CA GLY A 595 20.36 21.13 -5.96
C GLY A 595 19.10 21.28 -6.81
N TRP A 596 19.26 21.84 -8.00
CA TRP A 596 18.14 22.13 -8.91
C TRP A 596 17.40 20.86 -9.32
N GLU A 597 16.08 20.88 -9.23
CA GLU A 597 15.20 19.85 -9.79
C GLU A 597 14.73 20.30 -11.18
N PRO A 598 14.95 19.48 -12.25
CA PRO A 598 14.54 19.84 -13.60
C PRO A 598 13.02 20.06 -13.70
N ILE A 599 12.62 21.10 -14.45
CA ILE A 599 11.21 21.53 -14.57
C ILE A 599 10.67 21.29 -15.99
N ASP A 600 9.37 21.04 -16.12
CA ASP A 600 8.74 20.94 -17.45
C ASP A 600 8.43 22.34 -17.98
N PHE A 601 8.58 22.59 -19.29
CA PHE A 601 8.29 23.90 -19.88
C PHE A 601 7.75 23.79 -21.30
N TYR A 602 6.70 24.59 -21.57
CA TYR A 602 5.94 24.55 -22.82
C TYR A 602 5.88 25.93 -23.52
N GLY A 603 6.54 26.93 -22.96
CA GLY A 603 6.43 28.33 -23.37
C GLY A 603 7.60 28.82 -24.22
N ASN A 604 7.89 30.12 -24.08
CA ASN A 604 8.95 30.79 -24.82
C ASN A 604 9.98 31.37 -23.86
N LEU A 605 11.26 31.00 -24.01
CA LEU A 605 12.36 31.58 -23.23
C LEU A 605 13.40 32.21 -24.15
N ASP A 606 13.58 33.53 -24.02
CA ASP A 606 14.64 34.27 -24.70
C ASP A 606 15.74 34.65 -23.69
N GLY A 607 16.93 34.07 -23.86
CA GLY A 607 18.09 34.38 -23.04
C GLY A 607 18.58 35.82 -23.19
N ASN A 608 18.16 36.55 -24.24
CA ASN A 608 18.39 37.98 -24.39
C ASN A 608 19.87 38.42 -24.26
N GLY A 609 20.80 37.53 -24.62
CA GLY A 609 22.24 37.78 -24.50
C GLY A 609 22.80 37.65 -23.07
N HIS A 610 21.98 37.21 -22.11
CA HIS A 610 22.40 36.91 -20.75
C HIS A 610 22.74 35.42 -20.57
N ILE A 611 23.37 35.13 -19.44
CA ILE A 611 23.92 33.81 -19.11
C ILE A 611 23.22 33.28 -17.87
N ILE A 612 22.86 32.00 -17.86
CA ILE A 612 22.56 31.24 -16.63
C ILE A 612 23.80 30.42 -16.32
N TYR A 613 24.32 30.50 -15.10
CA TYR A 613 25.61 29.88 -14.78
C TYR A 613 25.70 29.27 -13.37
N ASN A 614 26.66 28.37 -13.19
CA ASN A 614 26.94 27.67 -11.92
C ASN A 614 25.79 26.82 -11.35
N LEU A 615 24.91 26.29 -12.21
CA LEU A 615 23.83 25.43 -11.75
C LEU A 615 24.39 24.08 -11.30
N TYR A 616 24.03 23.64 -10.10
CA TYR A 616 24.25 22.27 -9.67
C TYR A 616 22.93 21.51 -9.60
N SER A 617 22.90 20.29 -10.15
CA SER A 617 21.79 19.36 -10.04
C SER A 617 22.30 17.93 -9.98
N SER A 618 21.69 17.10 -9.14
CA SER A 618 21.85 15.65 -9.17
C SER A 618 20.68 14.91 -9.84
N SER A 619 19.71 15.64 -10.39
CA SER A 619 18.47 15.08 -10.94
C SER A 619 18.34 15.30 -12.45
N GLY A 620 18.99 16.32 -13.02
CA GLY A 620 19.08 16.50 -14.47
C GLY A 620 19.38 17.94 -14.89
N GLY A 621 19.01 18.28 -16.13
CA GLY A 621 19.26 19.61 -16.71
C GLY A 621 18.41 20.75 -16.15
N LEU A 622 18.44 21.89 -16.85
CA LEU A 622 17.54 23.01 -16.53
C LEU A 622 16.07 22.58 -16.65
N PHE A 623 15.74 21.83 -17.70
CA PHE A 623 14.39 21.32 -17.95
C PHE A 623 14.33 19.80 -17.83
N ASN A 624 13.18 19.28 -17.40
CA ASN A 624 12.87 17.87 -17.53
C ASN A 624 12.32 17.61 -18.95
N ASN A 625 11.15 18.14 -19.28
CA ASN A 625 10.57 18.05 -20.61
C ASN A 625 10.41 19.42 -21.27
N LEU A 626 10.91 19.55 -22.49
CA LEU A 626 10.61 20.67 -23.39
C LEU A 626 9.71 20.20 -24.52
N ASP A 627 8.43 20.58 -24.46
CA ASP A 627 7.43 20.18 -25.47
C ASP A 627 6.65 21.38 -25.99
N ASN A 628 6.51 21.50 -27.32
CA ASN A 628 6.00 22.70 -27.99
C ASN A 628 6.66 24.04 -27.54
N ALA A 629 7.87 23.96 -26.96
CA ALA A 629 8.56 25.11 -26.39
C ALA A 629 9.45 25.83 -27.43
N THR A 630 9.73 27.11 -27.18
CA THR A 630 10.72 27.87 -27.95
C THR A 630 11.81 28.42 -27.04
N ILE A 631 13.04 27.93 -27.19
CA ILE A 631 14.21 28.42 -26.46
C ILE A 631 15.15 29.11 -27.43
N LYS A 632 15.52 30.35 -27.15
CA LYS A 632 16.44 31.10 -28.00
C LYS A 632 17.43 31.96 -27.25
N ASN A 633 18.58 32.22 -27.87
CA ASN A 633 19.61 33.14 -27.40
C ASN A 633 20.08 32.90 -25.96
N ILE A 634 20.13 31.64 -25.53
CA ILE A 634 20.49 31.26 -24.16
C ILE A 634 21.95 30.79 -24.10
N LYS A 635 22.67 31.25 -23.08
CA LYS A 635 23.98 30.71 -22.72
C LYS A 635 23.88 30.04 -21.36
N LEU A 636 24.26 28.76 -21.30
CA LEU A 636 24.43 27.99 -20.08
C LEU A 636 25.94 27.81 -19.86
N ASP A 637 26.41 28.15 -18.66
CA ASP A 637 27.84 28.19 -18.36
C ASP A 637 28.14 27.54 -17.01
N SER A 638 29.16 26.69 -16.93
CA SER A 638 29.57 26.07 -15.66
C SER A 638 28.44 25.26 -14.98
N PHE A 639 27.57 24.62 -15.76
CA PHE A 639 26.56 23.70 -15.21
C PHE A 639 27.22 22.41 -14.77
N ASN A 640 26.93 21.94 -13.56
CA ASN A 640 27.40 20.66 -13.02
C ASN A 640 26.20 19.76 -12.76
N ILE A 641 25.90 18.91 -13.73
CA ILE A 641 24.83 17.93 -13.68
C ILE A 641 25.45 16.59 -13.29
N ASN A 642 25.37 16.23 -12.01
CA ASN A 642 25.96 15.01 -11.49
C ASN A 642 24.88 14.04 -11.02
N VAL A 643 24.28 13.36 -11.99
CA VAL A 643 23.22 12.39 -11.74
C VAL A 643 23.86 11.07 -11.35
N ILE A 644 23.82 10.77 -10.06
CA ILE A 644 24.22 9.47 -9.55
C ILE A 644 23.00 8.55 -9.50
N ASN A 645 21.84 9.09 -9.08
CA ASN A 645 20.58 8.38 -8.90
C ASN A 645 19.44 9.27 -9.40
N SER A 646 18.69 8.83 -10.41
CA SER A 646 17.57 9.61 -10.95
C SER A 646 16.46 8.70 -11.45
N ASN A 647 15.22 9.17 -11.31
CA ASN A 647 14.04 8.56 -11.93
C ASN A 647 14.01 8.79 -13.45
N TYR A 648 14.89 9.65 -13.97
CA TYR A 648 15.03 9.97 -15.39
C TYR A 648 16.14 9.11 -16.00
N SER A 649 15.80 8.36 -17.04
CA SER A 649 16.73 7.56 -17.83
C SER A 649 17.58 8.40 -18.79
N GLU A 650 17.12 9.61 -19.11
CA GLU A 650 17.69 10.46 -20.14
C GLU A 650 18.02 11.83 -19.57
N ILE A 651 19.30 12.18 -19.55
CA ILE A 651 19.80 13.38 -18.90
C ILE A 651 20.50 14.26 -19.93
N GLY A 652 20.21 15.55 -19.93
CA GLY A 652 21.06 16.51 -20.62
C GLY A 652 21.10 17.86 -19.94
N ILE A 653 22.05 18.70 -20.35
CA ILE A 653 22.34 19.96 -19.64
C ILE A 653 21.20 20.98 -19.80
N LEU A 654 20.64 21.10 -21.02
CA LEU A 654 19.49 21.96 -21.25
C LEU A 654 18.19 21.27 -20.82
N SER A 655 17.94 20.05 -21.29
CA SER A 655 16.70 19.32 -21.01
C SER A 655 16.92 17.82 -20.92
N ASN A 656 16.27 17.11 -20.00
CA ASN A 656 16.31 15.64 -19.96
C ASN A 656 15.73 15.05 -21.25
N VAL A 657 14.53 15.50 -21.63
CA VAL A 657 13.78 15.10 -22.82
C VAL A 657 13.39 16.33 -23.64
N ILE A 658 13.50 16.23 -24.97
CA ILE A 658 12.96 17.23 -25.89
C ILE A 658 11.86 16.58 -26.75
N GLY A 659 10.63 16.99 -26.46
CA GLY A 659 9.39 16.62 -27.10
C GLY A 659 9.16 17.28 -28.46
N ASN A 660 7.92 17.22 -28.94
CA ASN A 660 7.59 17.51 -30.33
C ASN A 660 7.45 19.01 -30.60
N ASN A 661 7.81 19.43 -31.83
CA ASN A 661 7.72 20.80 -32.32
C ASN A 661 8.55 21.85 -31.56
N THR A 662 9.41 21.44 -30.64
CA THR A 662 10.28 22.35 -29.88
C THR A 662 11.28 23.06 -30.81
N GLN A 663 11.44 24.38 -30.64
CA GLN A 663 12.33 25.22 -31.45
C GLN A 663 13.51 25.70 -30.59
N LEU A 664 14.72 25.30 -30.95
CA LEU A 664 15.96 25.70 -30.29
C LEU A 664 16.81 26.53 -31.23
N SER A 665 17.16 27.76 -30.84
CA SER A 665 18.02 28.61 -31.68
C SER A 665 19.04 29.45 -30.90
N ASN A 666 20.28 29.52 -31.39
CA ASN A 666 21.36 30.30 -30.77
C ASN A 666 21.60 29.87 -29.30
N ILE A 667 21.83 28.57 -29.10
CA ILE A 667 22.09 27.98 -27.78
C ILE A 667 23.61 27.81 -27.61
N SER A 668 24.16 28.21 -26.48
CA SER A 668 25.57 27.98 -26.15
C SER A 668 25.68 27.32 -24.79
N ILE A 669 26.36 26.18 -24.72
CA ILE A 669 26.66 25.46 -23.48
C ILE A 669 28.17 25.42 -23.35
N GLU A 670 28.72 26.02 -22.29
CA GLU A 670 30.17 26.16 -22.10
C GLU A 670 30.58 25.73 -20.68
N GLU A 671 31.79 25.17 -20.54
CA GLU A 671 32.42 24.80 -19.26
C GLU A 671 31.53 23.94 -18.34
N SER A 672 30.59 23.21 -18.94
CA SER A 672 29.58 22.44 -18.22
C SER A 672 29.90 20.95 -18.24
N SER A 673 29.40 20.20 -17.27
CA SER A 673 29.55 18.75 -17.20
C SER A 673 28.22 18.08 -16.95
N VAL A 674 27.98 16.95 -17.62
CA VAL A 674 26.91 16.02 -17.31
C VAL A 674 27.49 14.63 -17.09
N TYR A 675 27.19 14.05 -15.93
CA TYR A 675 27.46 12.66 -15.59
C TYR A 675 26.13 11.98 -15.30
N SER A 676 25.86 10.84 -15.95
CA SER A 676 24.70 10.00 -15.68
C SER A 676 25.04 8.53 -15.90
N PRO A 677 24.55 7.59 -15.06
CA PRO A 677 24.73 6.16 -15.31
C PRO A 677 23.95 5.63 -16.53
N ASN A 678 23.03 6.43 -17.08
CA ASN A 678 22.16 6.08 -18.21
C ASN A 678 22.52 6.89 -19.47
N CYS A 679 21.51 7.35 -20.22
CA CYS A 679 21.73 8.16 -21.43
C CYS A 679 22.05 9.61 -21.04
N SER A 680 23.24 10.11 -21.39
CA SER A 680 23.64 11.51 -21.20
C SER A 680 23.87 12.23 -22.54
N GLY A 681 23.52 13.52 -22.59
CA GLY A 681 23.73 14.34 -23.79
C GLY A 681 23.98 15.82 -23.48
N GLY A 682 24.79 16.47 -24.32
CA GLY A 682 25.20 17.86 -24.10
C GLY A 682 24.05 18.87 -24.16
N ILE A 683 23.00 18.59 -24.95
CA ILE A 683 21.74 19.38 -24.93
C ILE A 683 20.67 18.60 -24.19
N SER A 684 20.44 17.35 -24.62
CA SER A 684 19.40 16.48 -24.08
C SER A 684 19.79 15.01 -24.16
N GLY A 685 19.29 14.22 -23.22
CA GLY A 685 19.48 12.77 -23.20
C GLY A 685 18.57 12.06 -24.21
N MET A 686 17.41 12.63 -24.57
CA MET A 686 16.50 12.10 -25.58
C MET A 686 15.87 13.18 -26.45
N PHE A 687 15.82 12.92 -27.75
CA PHE A 687 15.18 13.77 -28.75
C PHE A 687 14.09 13.01 -29.52
N TYR A 688 12.87 13.56 -29.54
CA TYR A 688 11.79 13.08 -30.41
C TYR A 688 11.73 13.87 -31.73
N SER A 689 11.31 15.15 -31.69
CA SER A 689 11.32 16.02 -32.87
C SER A 689 11.50 17.50 -32.50
N ALA A 690 12.61 18.09 -32.93
CA ALA A 690 12.92 19.50 -32.67
C ALA A 690 13.63 20.16 -33.86
N ASN A 691 13.41 21.45 -34.04
CA ASN A 691 14.22 22.26 -34.97
C ASN A 691 15.34 22.94 -34.20
N ILE A 692 16.57 22.60 -34.55
CA ILE A 692 17.76 23.09 -33.86
C ILE A 692 18.59 23.94 -34.84
N LYS A 693 18.90 25.16 -34.45
CA LYS A 693 19.70 26.10 -35.26
C LYS A 693 20.76 26.78 -34.40
N ASN A 694 22.00 26.85 -34.91
CA ASN A 694 23.11 27.58 -34.26
C ASN A 694 23.33 27.14 -32.80
N VAL A 695 23.80 25.91 -32.58
CA VAL A 695 24.14 25.43 -31.24
C VAL A 695 25.64 25.21 -31.10
N LYS A 696 26.21 25.68 -30.01
CA LYS A 696 27.60 25.46 -29.61
C LYS A 696 27.60 24.72 -28.27
N ILE A 697 28.36 23.63 -28.20
CA ILE A 697 28.49 22.81 -26.98
C ILE A 697 29.99 22.62 -26.72
N ASN A 698 30.42 23.03 -25.54
CA ASN A 698 31.70 22.73 -24.95
C ASN A 698 31.44 22.22 -23.53
N ALA A 699 31.18 20.92 -23.42
CA ALA A 699 30.81 20.28 -22.17
C ALA A 699 31.42 18.88 -22.06
N GLU A 700 31.72 18.47 -20.84
CA GLU A 700 32.09 17.10 -20.52
C GLU A 700 30.83 16.25 -20.38
N ILE A 701 30.75 15.15 -21.13
CA ILE A 701 29.60 14.23 -21.13
C ILE A 701 30.15 12.86 -20.75
N SER A 702 29.67 12.32 -19.63
CA SER A 702 30.11 11.05 -19.07
C SER A 702 28.95 10.17 -18.64
#